data_AF-F4PW33-F1
#
_entry.id   AF-F4PW33-F1
#
_cell.length_a   1.000
_cell.length_b   1.000
_cell.length_c   1.000
_cell.angle_alpha   90.00
_cell.angle_beta   90.00
_cell.angle_gamma   90.00
#
_symmetry.space_group_name_H-M   'P 1'
#
loop_
_entity.id
_entity.type
_entity.pdbx_description
1 polymer ?
#
loop_
_entity_poly.entity_id
_entity_poly.type
_entity_poly.pdbx_seq_one_letter_code
_entity_poly.pdbx_strand_id
1 'polypeptide(L)'
;MVDLTISVSIIEAKGLKKKESGKYDPYVEVRYNNSNKLSHSTKVVKNTTTPFWDDRFDIKLDNNSQEHSLTFTVWDKEVFFLTDNFIGSIVLDVNKIGVPTSSTLVYDTWLPLVTKDGKDTTKGGGELHLSIKQKKPIDDLPLDNWVIFDQNCNYREVTFHELSKTLDRFSNNNNRNGDNDQIVFQDVGIDQLNVLHQSSSNQINNDNSNNNNNHQMVDENDMLFICIICRKRSNSGQGLYLMDDCLHNCCTNCLTIGFKNQIQHGILNITCPVKNCTQSLSHLVLKEILPKNEYETYLNKTLELVFESNPGYFKCPNASCNIVFERMQPQQPQQQQPMNRKLNLMSPDGKKMKEEAALHRDEFRFRCTKCSTEFCSDCKSTPYHYGFTCQSHRLYLVSKKCRYCKEVIPNSNVSETHTKDVCLEEECQQKSRLACFKQVHPCGHRCMGVAGEERCLPCLKQKCIDKSKADLISTKRNSLSSPPLPIPMASASDFCNICWSETLSAAPCIMLTGCGHVFHYTCVESRLNAPDLQRTAQPRLTFQHLDCPLCNKQMKHPALELLMKPHLQLLDLVKAKATQRLVYEGLQRSKELEIKTSKWYKNPEGFAMDRYQYYPCYKCKSPYFAGMVRCDQGIDTYKLDELLCENCRPTTTGSTCTVHGVEYMEFKCHYCCSKASWVCWSKIRFCDDCHKKQQGGDYLTKKPIEEIPKCPGKEHCPLKIDHPHLEEVPLGCTILFGKLYNTLIEVVEIKIER
;
A
#
# COMPACT_ATOMS: atom_id res chain seq x y z
N MET A 1 49.39 15.26 2.36
CA MET A 1 48.98 13.86 2.58
C MET A 1 48.56 13.76 4.02
N VAL A 2 47.36 13.27 4.28
CA VAL A 2 46.74 13.34 5.62
C VAL A 2 47.18 12.12 6.42
N ASP A 3 47.63 12.32 7.66
CA ASP A 3 48.02 11.24 8.57
C ASP A 3 46.81 10.35 8.87
N LEU A 4 46.81 9.14 8.32
CA LEU A 4 45.73 8.19 8.48
C LEU A 4 45.81 7.55 9.87
N THR A 5 44.83 7.83 10.74
CA THR A 5 44.74 7.20 12.06
C THR A 5 43.65 6.14 12.07
N ILE A 6 43.92 4.98 12.65
CA ILE A 6 42.93 3.91 12.87
C ILE A 6 42.70 3.73 14.36
N SER A 7 41.45 3.53 14.75
CA SER A 7 41.05 3.18 16.10
C SER A 7 40.83 1.67 16.18
N VAL A 8 41.51 1.02 17.10
CA VAL A 8 41.52 -0.43 17.27
C VAL A 8 40.91 -0.76 18.63
N SER A 9 39.93 -1.64 18.63
CA SER A 9 39.29 -2.18 19.83
C SER A 9 39.57 -3.68 19.94
N ILE A 10 40.08 -4.09 21.09
CA ILE A 10 40.24 -5.50 21.49
C ILE A 10 39.10 -5.81 22.44
N ILE A 11 38.07 -6.50 21.94
CA ILE A 11 36.81 -6.63 22.66
C ILE A 11 36.87 -7.81 23.62
N GLU A 12 37.02 -9.02 23.08
CA GLU A 12 37.04 -10.26 23.86
C GLU A 12 37.75 -11.38 23.12
N ALA A 13 38.08 -12.46 23.84
CA ALA A 13 38.49 -13.71 23.23
C ALA A 13 37.65 -14.86 23.76
N LYS A 14 37.59 -15.97 23.01
CA LYS A 14 36.91 -17.19 23.45
C LYS A 14 37.67 -18.44 23.00
N GLY A 15 37.48 -19.52 23.74
CA GLY A 15 38.07 -20.82 23.42
C GLY A 15 39.59 -20.84 23.53
N LEU A 16 40.18 -19.98 24.39
CA LEU A 16 41.63 -19.96 24.61
C LEU A 16 42.09 -21.32 25.15
N LYS A 17 42.98 -22.00 24.41
CA LYS A 17 43.37 -23.38 24.72
C LYS A 17 44.40 -23.44 25.84
N LYS A 18 43.98 -24.05 26.94
CA LYS A 18 44.80 -24.32 28.12
C LYS A 18 45.83 -25.42 27.86
N LYS A 19 47.08 -25.22 28.31
CA LYS A 19 48.13 -26.24 28.19
C LYS A 19 48.14 -27.27 29.33
N GLU A 20 47.71 -26.91 30.54
CA GLU A 20 47.47 -27.81 31.70
C GLU A 20 46.92 -27.02 32.90
N SER A 21 46.51 -27.68 34.00
CA SER A 21 45.80 -27.09 35.14
C SER A 21 46.54 -25.93 35.86
N GLY A 22 46.29 -24.68 35.45
CA GLY A 22 46.67 -23.43 36.14
C GLY A 22 45.60 -22.32 36.04
N LYS A 23 45.82 -21.18 36.71
CA LYS A 23 45.00 -19.95 36.55
C LYS A 23 45.41 -19.27 35.24
N TYR A 24 44.42 -18.83 34.47
CA TYR A 24 44.63 -18.25 33.14
C TYR A 24 44.37 -16.75 33.21
N ASP A 25 45.40 -15.93 33.17
CA ASP A 25 45.34 -14.49 33.31
C ASP A 25 45.68 -13.81 31.96
N PRO A 26 44.81 -13.92 30.92
CA PRO A 26 45.15 -13.46 29.58
C PRO A 26 45.17 -11.93 29.42
N TYR A 27 46.08 -11.46 28.56
CA TYR A 27 46.16 -10.10 28.05
C TYR A 27 46.63 -10.10 26.58
N VAL A 28 46.48 -8.97 25.89
CA VAL A 28 46.84 -8.83 24.47
C VAL A 28 47.86 -7.72 24.29
N GLU A 29 48.96 -8.05 23.61
CA GLU A 29 49.95 -7.09 23.12
C GLU A 29 49.74 -6.78 21.64
N VAL A 30 49.86 -5.51 21.26
CA VAL A 30 49.73 -5.07 19.87
C VAL A 30 50.99 -4.40 19.38
N ARG A 31 51.42 -4.76 18.17
CA ARG A 31 52.57 -4.18 17.47
C ARG A 31 52.17 -3.73 16.06
N TYR A 32 52.66 -2.55 15.66
CA TYR A 32 52.49 -2.02 14.31
C TYR A 32 53.77 -2.19 13.51
N ASN A 33 53.67 -2.70 12.27
CA ASN A 33 54.80 -2.94 11.36
C ASN A 33 55.96 -3.73 11.97
N ASN A 34 55.64 -4.70 12.84
CA ASN A 34 56.64 -5.49 13.59
C ASN A 34 57.69 -4.61 14.31
N SER A 35 57.31 -3.40 14.74
CA SER A 35 58.22 -2.54 15.49
C SER A 35 58.68 -3.22 16.78
N ASN A 36 59.96 -3.01 17.14
CA ASN A 36 60.48 -3.44 18.44
C ASN A 36 59.81 -2.69 19.61
N LYS A 37 59.17 -1.55 19.32
CA LYS A 37 58.33 -0.81 20.27
C LYS A 37 56.92 -1.40 20.29
N LEU A 38 56.44 -1.73 21.49
CA LEU A 38 55.06 -2.15 21.73
C LEU A 38 54.11 -0.97 21.49
N SER A 39 53.04 -1.19 20.71
CA SER A 39 52.05 -0.14 20.40
C SER A 39 51.00 0.01 21.47
N HIS A 40 50.48 -1.10 22.00
CA HIS A 40 49.49 -1.12 23.08
C HIS A 40 49.52 -2.46 23.83
N SER A 41 49.07 -2.49 25.09
CA SER A 41 48.83 -3.71 25.85
C SER A 41 47.56 -3.57 26.67
N THR A 42 46.74 -4.61 26.66
CA THR A 42 45.51 -4.64 27.46
C THR A 42 45.80 -4.93 28.93
N LYS A 43 44.79 -4.67 29.77
CA LYS A 43 44.78 -5.15 31.16
C LYS A 43 44.69 -6.68 31.19
N VAL A 44 45.28 -7.24 32.23
CA VAL A 44 45.26 -8.68 32.49
C VAL A 44 43.93 -9.06 33.12
N VAL A 45 43.19 -9.98 32.50
CA VAL A 45 41.92 -10.48 33.03
C VAL A 45 42.17 -11.80 33.72
N LYS A 46 41.92 -11.89 35.02
CA LYS A 46 42.33 -13.05 35.81
C LYS A 46 41.41 -14.26 35.63
N ASN A 47 42.01 -15.44 35.65
CA ASN A 47 41.40 -16.76 35.69
C ASN A 47 40.25 -17.00 34.69
N THR A 48 40.46 -16.72 33.41
CA THR A 48 39.46 -16.91 32.36
C THR A 48 40.05 -17.37 31.02
N THR A 49 39.29 -18.20 30.31
CA THR A 49 39.57 -18.59 28.90
C THR A 49 38.66 -17.87 27.91
N THR A 50 37.80 -16.98 28.43
CA THR A 50 36.93 -16.09 27.68
C THR A 50 37.07 -14.65 28.22
N PRO A 51 38.25 -14.03 28.11
CA PRO A 51 38.48 -12.68 28.62
C PRO A 51 37.71 -11.62 27.84
N PHE A 52 37.17 -10.65 28.56
CA PHE A 52 36.56 -9.44 28.02
C PHE A 52 37.43 -8.25 28.42
N TRP A 53 37.98 -7.54 27.44
CA TRP A 53 38.85 -6.38 27.66
C TRP A 53 38.15 -5.07 27.32
N ASP A 54 37.38 -5.01 26.21
CA ASP A 54 36.86 -3.78 25.58
C ASP A 54 37.86 -2.62 25.59
N ASP A 55 39.13 -2.94 25.30
CA ASP A 55 40.23 -2.00 25.38
C ASP A 55 40.47 -1.35 24.02
N ARG A 56 40.62 -0.03 24.00
CA ARG A 56 40.61 0.78 22.77
C ARG A 56 41.78 1.73 22.71
N PHE A 57 42.44 1.78 21.56
CA PHE A 57 43.61 2.62 21.33
C PHE A 57 43.72 3.02 19.86
N ASP A 58 44.47 4.09 19.59
CA ASP A 58 44.63 4.62 18.23
C ASP A 58 46.05 4.38 17.71
N ILE A 59 46.17 4.00 16.43
CA ILE A 59 47.44 3.86 15.72
C ILE A 59 47.47 4.85 14.56
N LYS A 60 48.52 5.67 14.50
CA LYS A 60 48.84 6.50 13.33
C LYS A 60 49.62 5.66 12.31
N LEU A 61 49.12 5.58 11.08
CA LEU A 61 49.78 4.86 10.00
C LEU A 61 50.88 5.72 9.39
N ASP A 62 52.05 5.12 9.15
CA ASP A 62 53.19 5.80 8.56
C ASP A 62 53.02 5.90 7.04
N ASN A 63 52.76 7.10 6.54
CA ASN A 63 52.54 7.38 5.12
C ASN A 63 53.73 6.99 4.21
N ASN A 64 54.93 6.74 4.76
CA ASN A 64 56.11 6.32 3.99
C ASN A 64 56.27 4.79 3.88
N SER A 65 55.46 4.00 4.61
CA SER A 65 55.53 2.54 4.58
C SER A 65 54.53 1.96 3.58
N GLN A 66 54.98 1.10 2.65
CA GLN A 66 54.08 0.39 1.72
C GLN A 66 53.30 -0.76 2.38
N GLU A 67 53.72 -1.17 3.58
CA GLU A 67 53.07 -2.21 4.37
C GLU A 67 52.54 -1.63 5.69
N HIS A 68 51.32 -2.03 6.05
CA HIS A 68 50.66 -1.68 7.31
C HIS A 68 50.17 -2.95 7.99
N SER A 69 51.03 -3.58 8.79
CA SER A 69 50.71 -4.80 9.52
C SER A 69 50.43 -4.52 10.99
N LEU A 70 49.36 -5.11 11.52
CA LEU A 70 49.02 -5.13 12.94
C LEU A 70 49.13 -6.55 13.47
N THR A 71 49.99 -6.74 14.45
CA THR A 71 50.20 -8.02 15.11
C THR A 71 49.60 -7.98 16.51
N PHE A 72 48.58 -8.80 16.73
CA PHE A 72 47.93 -9.01 18.03
C PHE A 72 48.45 -10.31 18.62
N THR A 73 49.01 -10.24 19.82
CA THR A 73 49.60 -11.39 20.51
C THR A 73 48.92 -11.58 21.84
N VAL A 74 48.26 -12.72 22.03
CA VAL A 74 47.57 -13.06 23.27
C VAL A 74 48.52 -13.86 24.16
N TRP A 75 48.72 -13.37 25.37
CA TRP A 75 49.62 -13.91 26.39
C TRP A 75 48.84 -14.28 27.63
N ASP A 76 49.29 -15.31 28.33
CA ASP A 76 48.85 -15.68 29.68
C ASP A 76 49.87 -15.16 30.69
N LYS A 77 49.44 -14.30 31.61
CA LYS A 77 50.33 -13.67 32.57
C LYS A 77 50.69 -14.62 33.71
N GLU A 78 51.98 -14.85 33.90
CA GLU A 78 52.47 -15.72 34.96
C GLU A 78 52.86 -14.95 36.23
N VAL A 79 52.93 -15.67 37.35
CA VAL A 79 53.32 -15.09 38.65
C VAL A 79 54.84 -14.88 38.71
N PHE A 80 55.28 -13.86 39.45
CA PHE A 80 56.66 -13.38 39.62
C PHE A 80 57.78 -14.40 39.31
N PHE A 81 58.73 -13.98 38.45
CA PHE A 81 59.93 -14.68 37.94
C PHE A 81 59.75 -15.68 36.78
N LEU A 82 58.52 -15.96 36.35
CA LEU A 82 58.26 -16.78 35.16
C LEU A 82 57.96 -15.90 33.93
N THR A 83 58.34 -16.39 32.75
CA THR A 83 58.02 -15.73 31.47
C THR A 83 56.59 -16.03 31.07
N ASP A 84 55.87 -15.01 30.62
CA ASP A 84 54.47 -15.13 30.18
C ASP A 84 54.31 -16.16 29.05
N ASN A 85 53.20 -16.90 29.10
CA ASN A 85 52.94 -18.00 28.20
C ASN A 85 52.21 -17.52 26.95
N PHE A 86 52.79 -17.77 25.77
CA PHE A 86 52.16 -17.41 24.49
C PHE A 86 50.94 -18.30 24.22
N ILE A 87 49.79 -17.68 23.97
CA ILE A 87 48.54 -18.38 23.63
C ILE A 87 48.35 -18.44 22.12
N GLY A 88 48.50 -17.31 21.44
CA GLY A 88 48.32 -17.23 20.00
C GLY A 88 48.46 -15.82 19.45
N SER A 89 48.60 -15.69 18.14
CA SER A 89 48.72 -14.38 17.48
C SER A 89 47.90 -14.29 16.20
N ILE A 90 47.51 -13.07 15.86
CA ILE A 90 46.89 -12.69 14.59
C ILE A 90 47.73 -11.61 13.96
N VAL A 91 47.98 -11.71 12.65
CA VAL A 91 48.59 -10.66 11.86
C VAL A 91 47.56 -10.17 10.84
N LEU A 92 47.21 -8.90 10.93
CA LEU A 92 46.30 -8.24 9.99
C LEU A 92 47.08 -7.29 9.09
N ASP A 93 46.85 -7.41 7.79
CA ASP A 93 47.31 -6.43 6.82
C ASP A 93 46.19 -5.41 6.61
N VAL A 94 46.41 -4.20 7.13
CA VAL A 94 45.44 -3.10 7.09
C VAL A 94 45.06 -2.74 5.66
N ASN A 95 45.95 -2.95 4.68
CA ASN A 95 45.68 -2.67 3.27
C ASN A 95 44.75 -3.71 2.61
N LYS A 96 44.66 -4.93 3.16
CA LYS A 96 43.80 -6.03 2.65
C LYS A 96 42.43 -6.08 3.30
N ILE A 97 42.21 -5.29 4.35
CA ILE A 97 40.88 -5.07 4.93
C ILE A 97 40.13 -4.15 3.95
N GLY A 98 39.52 -4.77 2.93
CA GLY A 98 39.07 -4.12 1.70
C GLY A 98 38.26 -2.83 1.91
N VAL A 99 38.53 -1.83 1.08
CA VAL A 99 37.86 -0.51 1.08
C VAL A 99 36.49 -0.62 0.37
N PRO A 100 35.35 -0.48 1.05
CA PRO A 100 34.07 -0.21 0.42
C PRO A 100 33.87 1.32 0.34
N THR A 101 33.36 1.77 -0.80
CA THR A 101 33.10 3.15 -1.21
C THR A 101 31.96 3.85 -0.44
N SER A 102 31.82 3.61 0.87
CA SER A 102 30.85 4.29 1.73
C SER A 102 31.51 4.72 3.05
N SER A 103 31.34 6.00 3.38
CA SER A 103 31.87 6.68 4.56
C SER A 103 31.74 5.86 5.86
N THR A 104 32.87 5.70 6.56
CA THR A 104 33.14 4.95 7.81
C THR A 104 33.34 3.43 7.66
N LEU A 105 34.59 3.00 7.49
CA LEU A 105 35.03 1.60 7.57
C LEU A 105 34.90 1.08 9.02
N VAL A 106 34.14 0.01 9.23
CA VAL A 106 34.10 -0.76 10.49
C VAL A 106 34.43 -2.21 10.16
N TYR A 107 35.63 -2.65 10.52
CA TYR A 107 36.03 -4.05 10.45
C TYR A 107 35.79 -4.67 11.82
N ASP A 108 34.75 -5.46 11.99
CA ASP A 108 34.34 -6.01 13.29
C ASP A 108 34.11 -7.52 13.14
N THR A 109 35.04 -8.33 13.63
CA THR A 109 35.01 -9.77 13.37
C THR A 109 35.80 -10.61 14.37
N TRP A 110 35.43 -11.89 14.44
CA TRP A 110 36.14 -12.92 15.18
C TRP A 110 37.25 -13.52 14.32
N LEU A 111 38.47 -13.50 14.82
CA LEU A 111 39.63 -14.00 14.11
C LEU A 111 40.29 -15.16 14.87
N PRO A 112 40.61 -16.27 14.19
CA PRO A 112 41.25 -17.40 14.83
C PRO A 112 42.72 -17.07 15.18
N LEU A 113 43.13 -17.44 16.41
CA LEU A 113 44.50 -17.29 16.87
C LEU A 113 45.42 -18.38 16.31
N VAL A 114 46.54 -17.97 15.72
CA VAL A 114 47.57 -18.87 15.20
C VAL A 114 48.58 -19.19 16.30
N THR A 115 48.85 -20.48 16.54
CA THR A 115 49.87 -20.93 17.49
C THR A 115 51.24 -21.08 16.82
N LYS A 116 52.33 -21.17 17.62
CA LYS A 116 53.71 -21.27 17.11
C LYS A 116 54.00 -22.48 16.20
N ASP A 117 53.13 -23.50 16.19
CA ASP A 117 53.32 -24.75 15.43
C ASP A 117 52.81 -24.70 13.96
N GLY A 118 52.26 -23.56 13.52
CA GLY A 118 52.28 -23.11 12.12
C GLY A 118 51.66 -23.98 11.01
N LYS A 119 50.92 -25.08 11.28
CA LYS A 119 50.44 -25.98 10.21
C LYS A 119 48.97 -26.35 10.18
N ASP A 120 48.12 -25.85 11.09
CA ASP A 120 46.69 -26.17 11.03
C ASP A 120 45.83 -25.09 11.72
N THR A 121 45.18 -24.21 10.94
CA THR A 121 44.29 -23.15 11.43
C THR A 121 43.00 -23.70 12.06
N THR A 122 42.71 -24.99 11.88
CA THR A 122 41.51 -25.65 12.44
C THR A 122 41.68 -26.11 13.89
N LYS A 123 42.91 -26.04 14.44
CA LYS A 123 43.23 -26.40 15.83
C LYS A 123 43.74 -25.21 16.67
N GLY A 124 43.47 -23.98 16.25
CA GLY A 124 44.01 -22.73 16.82
C GLY A 124 43.67 -22.44 18.28
N GLY A 125 44.47 -21.55 18.90
CA GLY A 125 44.50 -21.22 20.33
C GLY A 125 43.35 -20.36 20.84
N GLY A 126 42.16 -20.49 20.25
CA GLY A 126 40.97 -19.67 20.48
C GLY A 126 40.73 -18.64 19.37
N GLU A 127 39.71 -17.82 19.55
CA GLU A 127 39.35 -16.72 18.65
C GLU A 127 39.40 -15.40 19.40
N LEU A 128 39.86 -14.34 18.73
CA LEU A 128 39.92 -12.97 19.25
C LEU A 128 38.96 -12.08 18.45
N HIS A 129 38.13 -11.32 19.15
CA HIS A 129 37.18 -10.38 18.58
C HIS A 129 37.81 -8.98 18.51
N LEU A 130 37.99 -8.49 17.27
CA LEU A 130 38.61 -7.20 17.00
C LEU A 130 37.65 -6.29 16.23
N SER A 131 37.65 -5.01 16.60
CA SER A 131 37.00 -3.95 15.84
C SER A 131 38.03 -2.90 15.41
N ILE A 132 38.19 -2.65 14.11
CA ILE A 132 39.10 -1.65 13.57
C ILE A 132 38.27 -0.64 12.78
N LYS A 133 38.42 0.63 13.13
CA LYS A 133 37.71 1.74 12.51
C LYS A 133 38.70 2.76 12.00
N GLN A 134 38.52 3.22 10.77
CA GLN A 134 39.29 4.37 10.30
C GLN A 134 38.82 5.61 11.04
N LYS A 135 39.72 6.25 11.78
CA LYS A 135 39.45 7.56 12.37
C LYS A 135 39.59 8.56 11.23
N LYS A 136 38.48 9.18 10.82
CA LYS A 136 38.56 10.27 9.86
C LYS A 136 39.47 11.36 10.44
N PRO A 137 40.31 12.00 9.62
CA PRO A 137 40.94 13.25 10.00
C PRO A 137 39.86 14.20 10.53
N ILE A 138 40.22 15.02 11.51
CA ILE A 138 39.32 15.97 12.18
C ILE A 138 38.55 16.86 11.19
N ASP A 139 39.03 16.97 9.95
CA ASP A 139 38.44 17.78 8.88
C ASP A 139 37.19 17.18 8.20
N ASP A 140 36.84 15.90 8.41
CA ASP A 140 35.73 15.21 7.69
C ASP A 140 34.66 14.53 8.59
N LEU A 141 34.53 14.96 9.84
CA LEU A 141 33.26 14.79 10.57
C LEU A 141 32.24 15.79 10.00
N PRO A 142 30.93 15.48 9.96
CA PRO A 142 29.93 16.47 9.55
C PRO A 142 29.97 17.62 10.55
N LEU A 143 30.71 18.68 10.21
CA LEU A 143 30.87 19.90 10.98
C LEU A 143 29.66 20.81 10.74
N ASP A 144 28.48 20.30 11.07
CA ASP A 144 27.31 21.14 11.23
C ASP A 144 26.89 21.11 12.70
N ASN A 145 26.72 22.33 13.24
CA ASN A 145 26.22 22.67 14.58
C ASN A 145 27.24 22.63 15.71
N TRP A 146 28.26 23.49 15.59
CA TRP A 146 28.97 23.96 16.76
C TRP A 146 28.02 24.74 17.66
N VAL A 147 28.23 24.68 18.96
CA VAL A 147 27.35 25.36 19.91
C VAL A 147 28.16 26.42 20.63
N ILE A 148 27.79 27.69 20.44
CA ILE A 148 28.37 28.80 21.18
C ILE A 148 27.44 29.11 22.35
N PHE A 149 28.00 29.14 23.55
CA PHE A 149 27.31 29.59 24.74
C PHE A 149 27.47 31.10 24.89
N ASP A 150 26.37 31.81 25.08
CA ASP A 150 26.43 33.21 25.50
C ASP A 150 26.68 33.34 27.01
N GLN A 151 26.88 34.58 27.46
CA GLN A 151 27.06 34.93 28.88
C GLN A 151 25.90 34.52 29.80
N ASN A 152 24.74 34.16 29.24
CA ASN A 152 23.55 33.72 29.97
C ASN A 152 23.38 32.18 29.99
N CYS A 153 24.36 31.42 29.46
CA CYS A 153 24.25 29.97 29.22
C CYS A 153 23.17 29.59 28.19
N ASN A 154 22.72 30.54 27.36
CA ASN A 154 21.95 30.18 26.18
C ASN A 154 22.91 29.65 25.13
N TYR A 155 22.41 28.74 24.33
CA TYR A 155 23.20 28.12 23.29
C TYR A 155 22.62 28.49 21.94
N ARG A 156 23.51 28.76 20.98
CA ARG A 156 23.14 28.86 19.57
C ARG A 156 23.95 27.87 18.76
N GLU A 157 23.28 27.18 17.86
CA GLU A 157 23.95 26.41 16.83
C GLU A 157 24.58 27.38 15.82
N VAL A 158 25.83 27.14 15.48
CA VAL A 158 26.58 27.85 14.46
C VAL A 158 27.19 26.84 13.51
N THR A 159 27.06 27.13 12.23
CA THR A 159 27.69 26.36 11.17
C THR A 159 29.19 26.63 11.13
N PHE A 160 29.98 25.68 10.61
CA PHE A 160 31.42 25.90 10.35
C PHE A 160 31.66 27.17 9.51
N HIS A 161 30.75 27.44 8.58
CA HIS A 161 30.79 28.61 7.72
C HIS A 161 30.60 29.94 8.47
N GLU A 162 29.73 29.99 9.48
CA GLU A 162 29.56 31.17 10.35
C GLU A 162 30.75 31.38 11.30
N LEU A 163 31.33 30.29 11.80
CA LEU A 163 32.54 30.33 12.62
C LEU A 163 33.75 30.85 11.82
N SER A 164 33.97 30.35 10.60
CA SER A 164 35.05 30.85 9.72
C SER A 164 34.86 32.32 9.34
N LYS A 165 33.63 32.75 9.04
CA LYS A 165 33.31 34.17 8.76
C LYS A 165 33.57 35.08 9.96
N THR A 166 33.38 34.57 11.18
CA THR A 166 33.66 35.34 12.39
C THR A 166 35.18 35.47 12.59
N LEU A 167 35.96 34.40 12.32
CA LEU A 167 37.43 34.40 12.33
C LEU A 167 38.05 35.28 11.22
N ASP A 168 37.49 35.26 10.00
CA ASP A 168 37.96 36.06 8.85
C ASP A 168 37.71 37.56 9.02
N ARG A 169 36.65 37.95 9.74
CA ARG A 169 36.37 39.36 10.09
C ARG A 169 37.41 39.95 11.03
N PHE A 170 38.08 39.12 11.85
CA PHE A 170 39.14 39.59 12.76
C PHE A 170 40.50 39.72 12.08
N SER A 171 40.79 38.90 11.04
CA SER A 171 42.04 39.03 10.29
C SER A 171 42.12 40.31 9.43
N ASN A 172 40.96 40.89 9.06
CA ASN A 172 40.87 42.03 8.14
C ASN A 172 40.50 43.39 8.78
N ASN A 173 40.35 43.48 10.12
CA ASN A 173 39.97 44.73 10.81
C ASN A 173 41.02 45.18 11.84
N ASN A 174 42.28 45.32 11.41
CA ASN A 174 43.22 46.23 12.06
C ASN A 174 43.04 47.64 11.47
N ASN A 175 41.98 48.34 11.89
CA ASN A 175 41.81 49.82 11.92
C ASN A 175 40.34 50.22 11.66
N ARG A 176 39.57 50.43 12.74
CA ARG A 176 38.82 51.67 13.03
C ARG A 176 37.81 51.44 14.17
N ASN A 177 37.85 52.38 15.10
CA ASN A 177 37.15 52.52 16.38
C ASN A 177 35.71 52.01 16.48
N GLY A 178 35.42 51.40 17.63
CA GLY A 178 34.19 51.67 18.39
C GLY A 178 33.19 50.53 18.53
N ASP A 179 33.58 49.39 19.12
CA ASP A 179 32.66 48.49 19.85
C ASP A 179 33.47 47.65 20.86
N ASN A 180 33.01 47.63 22.12
CA ASN A 180 33.67 46.97 23.26
C ASN A 180 33.37 45.46 23.31
N ASP A 181 33.82 44.70 22.32
CA ASP A 181 33.90 43.24 22.42
C ASP A 181 35.37 42.81 22.59
N GLN A 182 35.86 42.79 23.84
CA GLN A 182 37.13 42.16 24.16
C GLN A 182 36.95 40.65 24.27
N ILE A 183 37.32 39.91 23.22
CA ILE A 183 37.62 38.47 23.31
C ILE A 183 39.13 38.32 23.42
N VAL A 184 39.63 38.08 24.64
CA VAL A 184 41.04 37.78 24.89
C VAL A 184 41.31 36.32 24.52
N PHE A 185 42.14 36.09 23.50
CA PHE A 185 42.79 34.79 23.29
C PHE A 185 44.18 34.84 23.93
N GLN A 186 44.51 33.86 24.76
CA GLN A 186 45.90 33.62 25.12
C GLN A 186 46.17 32.11 25.24
N ASP A 187 47.01 31.63 24.31
CA ASP A 187 47.76 30.38 24.40
C ASP A 187 48.70 30.45 25.58
N VAL A 188 48.75 29.41 26.43
CA VAL A 188 49.99 29.03 27.11
C VAL A 188 50.00 27.52 27.34
N GLY A 189 50.93 26.84 26.64
CA GLY A 189 51.40 25.50 27.00
C GLY A 189 52.36 25.57 28.20
N ILE A 190 52.42 24.46 28.94
CA ILE A 190 53.18 24.23 30.18
C ILE A 190 54.70 24.47 29.97
N ASP A 191 55.38 25.20 30.88
CA ASP A 191 56.68 24.81 31.49
C ASP A 191 57.22 25.80 32.57
N GLN A 192 57.42 25.26 33.79
CA GLN A 192 58.44 25.52 34.85
C GLN A 192 58.69 26.89 35.56
N LEU A 193 58.48 26.84 36.90
CA LEU A 193 59.36 27.22 38.04
C LEU A 193 59.63 28.70 38.46
N ASN A 194 59.33 28.95 39.76
CA ASN A 194 60.17 29.54 40.84
C ASN A 194 59.73 30.84 41.57
N VAL A 195 59.36 30.63 42.86
CA VAL A 195 59.77 31.28 44.13
C VAL A 195 59.83 32.83 44.23
N LEU A 196 59.06 33.42 45.18
CA LEU A 196 59.49 34.13 46.42
C LEU A 196 58.46 35.20 46.88
N HIS A 197 58.08 35.10 48.17
CA HIS A 197 57.85 36.16 49.18
C HIS A 197 56.85 37.32 48.87
N GLN A 198 56.05 37.87 49.79
CA GLN A 198 55.92 37.80 51.26
C GLN A 198 54.67 38.61 51.66
N SER A 199 54.02 38.16 52.75
CA SER A 199 53.30 38.94 53.78
C SER A 199 52.15 39.91 53.42
N SER A 200 50.94 39.48 53.81
CA SER A 200 50.05 40.08 54.81
C SER A 200 49.88 41.62 54.87
N SER A 201 48.63 42.09 54.79
CA SER A 201 47.97 42.84 55.88
C SER A 201 46.47 43.07 55.65
N ASN A 202 45.75 42.98 56.77
CA ASN A 202 44.32 43.00 57.01
C ASN A 202 43.53 44.30 56.68
N GLN A 203 42.31 44.09 56.20
CA GLN A 203 41.01 44.62 56.69
C GLN A 203 40.61 46.12 56.66
N ILE A 204 39.35 46.28 56.15
CA ILE A 204 38.23 47.16 56.52
C ILE A 204 37.81 48.24 55.49
N ASN A 205 36.52 48.16 55.17
CA ASN A 205 35.68 48.92 54.24
C ASN A 205 35.63 50.44 54.49
N ASN A 206 35.54 51.25 53.43
CA ASN A 206 34.29 51.92 52.99
C ASN A 206 34.54 52.94 51.86
N ASP A 207 33.64 52.89 50.88
CA ASP A 207 33.06 53.94 50.04
C ASP A 207 33.88 55.02 49.30
N ASN A 208 33.47 55.14 48.04
CA ASN A 208 33.39 56.30 47.15
C ASN A 208 34.50 56.59 46.12
N SER A 209 34.05 56.43 44.87
CA SER A 209 34.25 57.31 43.71
C SER A 209 35.50 57.17 42.83
N ASN A 210 35.19 57.10 41.52
CA ASN A 210 35.96 57.49 40.34
C ASN A 210 37.11 56.61 39.82
N ASN A 211 36.97 56.32 38.51
CA ASN A 211 38.00 56.19 37.48
C ASN A 211 39.30 55.47 37.84
N ASN A 212 39.52 54.29 37.25
CA ASN A 212 40.48 54.11 36.14
C ASN A 212 40.63 52.63 35.78
N ASN A 213 41.02 52.42 34.52
CA ASN A 213 41.53 51.18 33.97
C ASN A 213 42.47 50.43 34.94
N ASN A 214 42.29 49.12 35.11
CA ASN A 214 43.26 48.09 34.72
C ASN A 214 42.91 46.71 35.29
N HIS A 215 43.33 45.70 34.53
CA HIS A 215 43.38 44.26 34.82
C HIS A 215 43.63 43.90 36.30
N GLN A 216 42.91 42.89 36.80
CA GLN A 216 43.36 42.13 37.96
C GLN A 216 42.97 40.65 37.87
N MET A 217 43.91 39.83 38.35
CA MET A 217 44.09 38.39 38.21
C MET A 217 43.07 37.57 39.04
N VAL A 218 42.67 36.39 38.55
CA VAL A 218 41.70 35.47 39.20
C VAL A 218 42.45 34.47 40.11
N ASP A 219 41.95 34.31 41.33
CA ASP A 219 42.47 33.49 42.45
C ASP A 219 42.24 31.97 42.24
N GLU A 220 43.14 31.10 42.72
CA GLU A 220 43.15 29.64 42.45
C GLU A 220 41.93 28.89 43.05
N ASN A 221 41.25 29.47 44.06
CA ASN A 221 40.02 28.92 44.63
C ASN A 221 38.75 29.17 43.78
N ASP A 222 38.85 29.95 42.70
CA ASP A 222 37.70 30.26 41.83
C ASP A 222 37.40 29.19 40.77
N MET A 223 38.31 28.22 40.55
CA MET A 223 38.09 27.17 39.53
C MET A 223 36.97 26.18 39.88
N LEU A 224 36.66 25.99 41.16
CA LEU A 224 35.57 25.10 41.62
C LEU A 224 34.18 25.72 41.46
N PHE A 225 34.12 27.04 41.25
CA PHE A 225 32.87 27.76 41.09
C PHE A 225 32.61 28.15 39.64
N ILE A 226 33.48 27.79 38.70
CA ILE A 226 33.38 28.19 37.30
C ILE A 226 33.20 26.97 36.41
N CYS A 227 32.18 26.99 35.55
CA CYS A 227 32.03 25.99 34.51
C CYS A 227 33.14 26.14 33.46
N ILE A 228 33.89 25.09 33.15
CA ILE A 228 34.98 25.15 32.18
C ILE A 228 34.49 25.40 30.74
N ILE A 229 33.24 25.04 30.43
CA ILE A 229 32.65 25.17 29.08
C ILE A 229 32.12 26.59 28.85
N CYS A 230 31.27 27.11 29.75
CA CYS A 230 30.63 28.43 29.57
C CYS A 230 31.27 29.56 30.39
N ARG A 231 32.29 29.25 31.22
CA ARG A 231 32.98 30.19 32.11
C ARG A 231 32.09 30.94 33.11
N LYS A 232 30.84 30.51 33.30
CA LYS A 232 29.92 31.10 34.28
C LYS A 232 30.29 30.70 35.71
N ARG A 233 30.32 31.69 36.60
CA ARG A 233 30.53 31.51 38.04
C ARG A 233 29.21 31.14 38.74
N SER A 234 29.25 30.14 39.62
CA SER A 234 28.16 29.74 40.51
C SER A 234 28.44 30.28 41.91
N ASN A 235 27.50 31.04 42.47
CA ASN A 235 27.66 31.72 43.75
C ASN A 235 27.72 30.75 44.95
N SER A 236 27.32 29.49 44.79
CA SER A 236 27.25 28.48 45.86
C SER A 236 27.80 27.11 45.46
N GLY A 237 28.39 26.97 44.27
CA GLY A 237 28.82 25.67 43.70
C GLY A 237 27.66 24.77 43.26
N GLN A 238 26.42 25.13 43.57
CA GLN A 238 25.23 24.39 43.14
C GLN A 238 25.09 24.45 41.61
N GLY A 239 24.73 23.32 41.02
CA GLY A 239 24.53 23.18 39.57
C GLY A 239 25.84 22.98 38.77
N LEU A 240 26.97 22.82 39.43
CA LEU A 240 28.23 22.36 38.85
C LEU A 240 28.46 20.89 39.20
N TYR A 241 29.04 20.15 38.26
CA TYR A 241 29.38 18.74 38.40
C TYR A 241 30.87 18.58 38.10
N LEU A 242 31.62 18.11 39.09
CA LEU A 242 33.03 17.78 38.95
C LEU A 242 33.14 16.33 38.49
N MET A 243 33.76 16.12 37.32
CA MET A 243 33.94 14.79 36.78
C MET A 243 35.07 14.06 37.53
N ASP A 244 34.81 12.86 38.06
CA ASP A 244 35.78 12.10 38.86
C ASP A 244 37.04 11.71 38.05
N ASP A 245 36.85 11.31 36.79
CA ASP A 245 37.94 10.73 35.99
C ASP A 245 38.77 11.78 35.23
N CYS A 246 38.16 12.89 34.81
CA CYS A 246 38.83 13.92 34.00
C CYS A 246 38.94 15.28 34.70
N LEU A 247 38.45 15.40 35.94
CA LEU A 247 38.52 16.58 36.80
C LEU A 247 37.98 17.88 36.18
N HIS A 248 37.17 17.75 35.12
CA HIS A 248 36.51 18.90 34.50
C HIS A 248 35.28 19.30 35.32
N ASN A 249 35.21 20.56 35.70
CA ASN A 249 34.07 21.11 36.41
C ASN A 249 33.10 21.79 35.43
N CYS A 250 31.91 21.23 35.25
CA CYS A 250 30.95 21.69 34.23
C CYS A 250 29.58 21.94 34.85
N CYS A 251 28.86 22.96 34.38
CA CYS A 251 27.47 23.14 34.81
C CYS A 251 26.55 22.10 34.18
N THR A 252 25.50 21.71 34.91
CA THR A 252 24.52 20.71 34.47
C THR A 252 23.91 21.04 33.11
N ASN A 253 23.68 22.31 32.80
CA ASN A 253 23.18 22.74 31.49
C ASN A 253 24.16 22.43 30.35
N CYS A 254 25.46 22.72 30.54
CA CYS A 254 26.48 22.42 29.52
C CYS A 254 26.65 20.91 29.32
N LEU A 255 26.61 20.14 30.41
CA LEU A 255 26.68 18.68 30.35
C LEU A 255 25.46 18.08 29.64
N THR A 256 24.25 18.51 30.00
CA THR A 256 23.00 18.07 29.36
C THR A 256 22.99 18.36 27.86
N ILE A 257 23.43 19.55 27.43
CA ILE A 257 23.53 19.89 26.00
C ILE A 257 24.59 19.03 25.31
N GLY A 258 25.77 18.86 25.93
CA GLY A 258 26.85 18.03 25.39
C GLY A 258 26.44 16.56 25.22
N PHE A 259 25.72 15.99 26.18
CA PHE A 259 25.23 14.62 26.13
C PHE A 259 24.13 14.45 25.09
N LYS A 260 23.15 15.38 25.04
CA LYS A 260 22.09 15.35 24.02
C LYS A 260 22.67 15.36 22.62
N ASN A 261 23.66 16.23 22.38
CA ASN A 261 24.30 16.34 21.07
C ASN A 261 24.95 15.01 20.67
N GLN A 262 25.72 14.40 21.57
CA GLN A 262 26.32 13.08 21.35
C GLN A 262 25.26 11.98 21.07
N ILE A 263 24.16 11.95 21.82
CA ILE A 263 23.04 11.00 21.62
C ILE A 263 22.33 11.22 20.27
N GLN A 264 22.18 12.47 19.84
CA GLN A 264 21.58 12.82 18.54
C GLN A 264 22.47 12.38 17.38
N HIS A 265 23.79 12.51 17.51
CA HIS A 265 24.77 12.01 16.54
C HIS A 265 25.04 10.50 16.61
N GLY A 266 24.28 9.76 17.44
CA GLY A 266 24.38 8.29 17.52
C GLY A 266 25.63 7.80 18.26
N ILE A 267 26.28 8.65 19.04
CA ILE A 267 27.39 8.28 19.92
C ILE A 267 26.78 7.64 21.17
N LEU A 268 27.18 6.41 21.46
CA LEU A 268 26.60 5.62 22.57
C LEU A 268 27.55 5.52 23.75
N ASN A 269 28.85 5.62 23.50
CA ASN A 269 29.84 5.81 24.54
C ASN A 269 29.98 7.31 24.80
N ILE A 270 29.12 7.86 25.65
CA ILE A 270 29.10 9.29 25.93
C ILE A 270 30.38 9.69 26.66
N THR A 271 31.11 10.64 26.10
CA THR A 271 32.34 11.18 26.67
C THR A 271 32.13 12.56 27.27
N CYS A 272 33.09 13.01 28.08
CA CYS A 272 33.13 14.37 28.58
C CYS A 272 33.05 15.39 27.40
N PRO A 273 32.17 16.40 27.48
CA PRO A 273 31.96 17.36 26.37
C PRO A 273 33.02 18.47 26.30
N VAL A 274 34.04 18.44 27.15
CA VAL A 274 35.17 19.40 27.09
C VAL A 274 36.04 19.08 25.88
N LYS A 275 36.46 20.13 25.16
CA LYS A 275 37.30 20.03 23.96
C LYS A 275 38.56 19.21 24.25
N ASN A 276 38.86 18.24 23.39
CA ASN A 276 40.00 17.32 23.50
C ASN A 276 39.97 16.33 24.68
N CYS A 277 38.85 16.21 25.42
CA CYS A 277 38.68 15.17 26.42
C CYS A 277 38.06 13.91 25.81
N THR A 278 38.64 12.74 26.05
CA THR A 278 38.15 11.45 25.54
C THR A 278 37.59 10.53 26.63
N GLN A 279 37.46 11.04 27.85
CA GLN A 279 37.05 10.22 29.00
C GLN A 279 35.59 9.81 28.88
N SER A 280 35.34 8.50 28.92
CA SER A 280 34.00 7.89 28.91
C SER A 280 33.32 8.07 30.26
N LEU A 281 31.99 8.25 30.23
CA LEU A 281 31.20 8.53 31.42
C LEU A 281 30.32 7.34 31.80
N SER A 282 30.18 7.11 33.11
CA SER A 282 29.31 6.05 33.61
C SER A 282 27.82 6.38 33.42
N HIS A 283 26.99 5.34 33.31
CA HIS A 283 25.54 5.47 33.20
C HIS A 283 24.89 6.18 34.41
N LEU A 284 25.54 6.15 35.58
CA LEU A 284 25.03 6.81 36.78
C LEU A 284 25.06 8.34 36.62
N VAL A 285 26.14 8.88 36.06
CA VAL A 285 26.31 10.30 35.76
C VAL A 285 25.29 10.76 34.73
N LEU A 286 25.06 9.94 33.69
CA LEU A 286 24.06 10.23 32.66
C LEU A 286 22.64 10.26 33.21
N LYS A 287 22.30 9.33 34.12
CA LYS A 287 20.98 9.25 34.76
C LYS A 287 20.71 10.43 35.70
N GLU A 288 21.75 10.96 36.34
CA GLU A 288 21.65 12.09 37.26
C GLU A 288 21.49 13.43 36.51
N ILE A 289 22.17 13.59 35.38
CA ILE A 289 22.23 14.85 34.64
C ILE A 289 21.13 14.97 33.57
N LEU A 290 20.83 13.88 32.83
CA LEU A 290 19.85 13.93 31.75
C LEU A 290 18.41 13.92 32.30
N PRO A 291 17.48 14.65 31.67
CA PRO A 291 16.05 14.49 31.91
C PRO A 291 15.61 13.05 31.64
N LYS A 292 14.64 12.54 32.43
CA LYS A 292 14.15 11.16 32.38
C LYS A 292 13.82 10.66 30.97
N ASN A 293 13.11 11.45 30.17
CA ASN A 293 12.72 11.09 28.79
C ASN A 293 13.93 10.88 27.86
N GLU A 294 14.99 11.67 28.03
CA GLU A 294 16.19 11.61 27.20
C GLU A 294 17.11 10.47 27.62
N TYR A 295 17.19 10.20 28.93
CA TYR A 295 17.86 9.00 29.44
C TYR A 295 17.17 7.72 28.96
N GLU A 296 15.84 7.67 28.95
CA GLU A 296 15.07 6.54 28.37
C GLU A 296 15.33 6.39 26.86
N THR A 297 15.43 7.50 26.13
CA THR A 297 15.78 7.50 24.70
C THR A 297 17.18 6.91 24.47
N TYR A 298 18.17 7.31 25.27
CA TYR A 298 19.52 6.75 25.23
C TYR A 298 19.51 5.24 25.53
N LEU A 299 18.83 4.83 26.60
CA LEU A 299 18.75 3.42 26.98
C LEU A 299 18.11 2.55 25.88
N ASN A 300 17.04 3.04 25.25
CA ASN A 300 16.40 2.34 24.13
C ASN A 300 17.35 2.18 22.93
N LYS A 301 18.10 3.22 22.56
CA LYS A 301 19.11 3.14 21.49
C LYS A 301 20.20 2.12 21.82
N THR A 302 20.68 2.10 23.07
CA THR A 302 21.68 1.12 23.52
C THR A 302 21.15 -0.30 23.46
N LEU A 303 19.89 -0.53 23.84
CA LEU A 303 19.23 -1.84 23.74
C LEU A 303 19.04 -2.30 22.28
N GLU A 304 18.73 -1.39 21.37
CA GLU A 304 18.60 -1.71 19.94
C GLU A 304 19.89 -2.28 19.36
N LEU A 305 21.04 -1.74 19.74
CA LEU A 305 22.35 -2.25 19.31
C LEU A 305 22.70 -3.60 19.90
N VAL A 306 22.26 -3.88 21.13
CA VAL A 306 22.42 -5.21 21.73
C VAL A 306 21.63 -6.25 20.93
N PHE A 307 20.44 -5.90 20.42
CA PHE A 307 19.68 -6.77 19.52
C PHE A 307 20.33 -6.90 18.14
N GLU A 308 20.94 -5.85 17.60
CA GLU A 308 21.68 -5.91 16.33
C GLU A 308 22.96 -6.74 16.42
N SER A 309 23.63 -6.70 17.59
CA SER A 309 24.89 -7.41 17.84
C SER A 309 24.69 -8.89 18.21
N ASN A 310 23.48 -9.28 18.63
CA ASN A 310 23.15 -10.65 19.01
C ASN A 310 22.07 -11.24 18.08
N PRO A 311 22.46 -11.94 16.99
CA PRO A 311 21.50 -12.51 16.03
C PRO A 311 20.60 -13.61 16.63
N GLY A 312 20.92 -14.07 17.84
CA GLY A 312 20.10 -14.98 18.63
C GLY A 312 18.84 -14.34 19.23
N TYR A 313 18.72 -13.01 19.26
CA TYR A 313 17.55 -12.34 19.84
C TYR A 313 16.86 -11.41 18.83
N PHE A 314 15.53 -11.34 18.89
CA PHE A 314 14.77 -10.40 18.07
C PHE A 314 13.48 -9.92 18.74
N LYS A 315 13.07 -8.67 18.47
CA LYS A 315 11.82 -8.10 18.99
C LYS A 315 10.64 -8.29 18.04
N CYS A 316 9.44 -8.33 18.62
CA CYS A 316 8.19 -8.19 17.88
C CYS A 316 8.19 -6.84 17.12
N PRO A 317 7.87 -6.81 15.81
CA PRO A 317 7.89 -5.58 15.01
C PRO A 317 6.67 -4.67 15.25
N ASN A 318 5.64 -5.14 15.95
CA ASN A 318 4.50 -4.32 16.32
C ASN A 318 4.95 -3.27 17.38
N ALA A 319 4.89 -1.98 17.05
CA ALA A 319 5.34 -0.87 17.90
C ALA A 319 4.64 -0.80 19.28
N SER A 320 3.44 -1.38 19.40
CA SER A 320 2.73 -1.50 20.68
C SER A 320 3.13 -2.73 21.52
N CYS A 321 4.08 -3.53 21.03
CA CYS A 321 4.48 -4.80 21.63
C CYS A 321 6.00 -4.91 21.82
N ASN A 322 6.44 -5.04 23.08
CA ASN A 322 7.86 -5.11 23.44
C ASN A 322 8.34 -6.53 23.79
N ILE A 323 7.75 -7.57 23.20
CA ILE A 323 8.22 -8.94 23.43
C ILE A 323 9.49 -9.21 22.63
N VAL A 324 10.48 -9.78 23.31
CA VAL A 324 11.73 -10.29 22.77
C VAL A 324 11.63 -11.81 22.65
N PHE A 325 12.14 -12.34 21.54
CA PHE A 325 12.24 -13.76 21.24
C PHE A 325 13.70 -14.15 21.19
N GLU A 326 13.99 -15.37 21.66
CA GLU A 326 15.27 -16.04 21.47
C GLU A 326 15.15 -17.07 20.36
N ARG A 327 16.10 -17.06 19.42
CA ARG A 327 16.23 -18.04 18.36
C ARG A 327 17.00 -19.23 18.93
N MET A 328 16.28 -20.30 19.27
CA MET A 328 16.92 -21.55 19.67
C MET A 328 17.71 -22.12 18.48
N GLN A 329 19.03 -22.22 18.60
CA GLN A 329 19.83 -22.93 17.61
C GLN A 329 19.43 -24.41 17.63
N PRO A 330 19.29 -25.07 16.46
CA PRO A 330 19.13 -26.52 16.45
C PRO A 330 20.33 -27.14 17.16
N GLN A 331 20.06 -27.89 18.24
CA GLN A 331 21.08 -28.68 18.90
C GLN A 331 21.77 -29.53 17.83
N GLN A 332 23.10 -29.51 17.79
CA GLN A 332 23.86 -30.36 16.87
C GLN A 332 23.30 -31.78 16.95
N PRO A 333 23.01 -32.44 15.81
CA PRO A 333 22.36 -33.73 15.83
C PRO A 333 23.26 -34.74 16.54
N GLN A 334 22.94 -35.05 17.80
CA GLN A 334 23.36 -36.27 18.44
C GLN A 334 22.68 -37.41 17.70
N GLN A 335 23.31 -37.93 16.65
CA GLN A 335 23.08 -39.25 16.04
C GLN A 335 21.65 -39.81 16.13
N GLN A 336 20.64 -39.02 15.77
CA GLN A 336 19.29 -39.51 15.56
C GLN A 336 18.95 -39.30 14.10
N GLN A 337 18.51 -40.40 13.48
CA GLN A 337 18.16 -40.58 12.07
C GLN A 337 17.41 -39.36 11.49
N PRO A 338 17.51 -39.11 10.17
CA PRO A 338 16.77 -38.02 9.53
C PRO A 338 15.28 -38.20 9.80
N MET A 339 14.74 -37.41 10.72
CA MET A 339 13.31 -37.27 10.92
C MET A 339 12.76 -36.72 9.61
N ASN A 340 12.07 -37.58 8.86
CA ASN A 340 11.42 -37.29 7.60
C ASN A 340 10.21 -36.36 7.88
N ARG A 341 10.47 -35.13 8.33
CA ARG A 341 9.45 -34.10 8.53
C ARG A 341 9.00 -33.65 7.15
N LYS A 342 7.89 -34.22 6.69
CA LYS A 342 7.24 -33.86 5.43
C LYS A 342 6.94 -32.36 5.44
N LEU A 343 7.69 -31.58 4.66
CA LEU A 343 7.59 -30.13 4.59
C LEU A 343 6.20 -29.75 4.04
N ASN A 344 5.46 -28.89 4.76
CA ASN A 344 4.16 -28.45 4.27
C ASN A 344 4.33 -27.34 3.23
N LEU A 345 4.11 -27.67 1.95
CA LEU A 345 4.26 -26.73 0.84
C LEU A 345 3.04 -25.83 0.62
N MET A 346 1.97 -25.93 1.40
CA MET A 346 0.79 -25.07 1.21
C MET A 346 0.87 -23.80 2.07
N SER A 347 0.56 -22.65 1.47
CA SER A 347 0.30 -21.41 2.19
C SER A 347 -1.07 -21.46 2.88
N PRO A 348 -1.36 -20.56 3.84
CA PRO A 348 -2.68 -20.44 4.46
C PRO A 348 -3.83 -20.25 3.45
N ASP A 349 -3.54 -19.61 2.31
CA ASP A 349 -4.50 -19.35 1.22
C ASP A 349 -4.67 -20.55 0.26
N GLY A 350 -4.05 -21.70 0.56
CA GLY A 350 -4.11 -22.89 -0.28
C GLY A 350 -3.20 -22.87 -1.52
N LYS A 351 -2.32 -21.88 -1.68
CA LYS A 351 -1.36 -21.82 -2.78
C LYS A 351 -0.12 -22.66 -2.47
N LYS A 352 0.37 -23.39 -3.49
CA LYS A 352 1.61 -24.18 -3.38
C LYS A 352 2.84 -23.26 -3.40
N MET A 353 3.65 -23.34 -2.35
CA MET A 353 4.91 -22.63 -2.19
C MET A 353 6.07 -23.46 -2.75
N LYS A 354 7.14 -22.76 -3.16
CA LYS A 354 8.43 -23.40 -3.46
C LYS A 354 9.06 -23.98 -2.18
N GLU A 355 9.88 -25.00 -2.32
CA GLU A 355 10.54 -25.68 -1.19
C GLU A 355 11.36 -24.71 -0.34
N GLU A 356 12.15 -23.84 -0.98
CA GLU A 356 12.94 -22.78 -0.32
C GLU A 356 12.06 -21.83 0.53
N ALA A 357 10.88 -21.47 0.04
CA ALA A 357 9.96 -20.59 0.76
C ALA A 357 9.26 -21.30 1.93
N ALA A 358 9.04 -22.61 1.82
CA ALA A 358 8.50 -23.42 2.91
C ALA A 358 9.54 -23.64 4.02
N LEU A 359 10.81 -23.88 3.66
CA LEU A 359 11.92 -23.93 4.63
C LEU A 359 12.07 -22.58 5.35
N HIS A 360 12.04 -21.49 4.59
CA HIS A 360 12.09 -20.15 5.16
C HIS A 360 10.92 -19.86 6.10
N ARG A 361 9.71 -20.36 5.80
CA ARG A 361 8.57 -20.26 6.72
C ARG A 361 8.86 -21.00 8.02
N ASP A 362 9.30 -22.25 7.95
CA ASP A 362 9.50 -23.06 9.15
C ASP A 362 10.58 -22.48 10.08
N GLU A 363 11.58 -21.79 9.52
CA GLU A 363 12.67 -21.19 10.28
C GLU A 363 12.41 -19.74 10.74
N PHE A 364 11.83 -18.89 9.88
CA PHE A 364 11.78 -17.44 10.11
C PHE A 364 10.39 -16.90 10.42
N ARG A 365 9.32 -17.69 10.38
CA ARG A 365 7.95 -17.22 10.62
C ARG A 365 7.59 -17.32 12.09
N PHE A 366 7.36 -16.17 12.72
CA PHE A 366 6.97 -16.09 14.13
C PHE A 366 5.59 -15.46 14.28
N ARG A 367 4.85 -15.90 15.30
CA ARG A 367 3.59 -15.28 15.74
C ARG A 367 3.76 -14.84 17.17
N CYS A 368 3.59 -13.55 17.41
CA CYS A 368 3.72 -13.01 18.76
C CYS A 368 2.59 -13.53 19.67
N THR A 369 2.93 -14.10 20.81
CA THR A 369 1.96 -14.64 21.78
C THR A 369 1.13 -13.55 22.47
N LYS A 370 1.64 -12.32 22.56
CA LYS A 370 0.92 -11.19 23.19
C LYS A 370 0.00 -10.45 22.24
N CYS A 371 0.46 -10.10 21.04
CA CYS A 371 -0.31 -9.27 20.10
C CYS A 371 -0.78 -10.02 18.85
N SER A 372 -0.53 -11.32 18.75
CA SER A 372 -0.89 -12.17 17.60
C SER A 372 -0.32 -11.74 16.24
N THR A 373 0.58 -10.75 16.21
CA THR A 373 1.22 -10.28 14.98
C THR A 373 2.11 -11.37 14.40
N GLU A 374 1.90 -11.70 13.13
CA GLU A 374 2.71 -12.66 12.38
C GLU A 374 3.75 -11.94 11.53
N PHE A 375 5.01 -12.34 11.66
CA PHE A 375 6.13 -11.62 11.06
C PHE A 375 7.30 -12.53 10.71
N CYS A 376 8.18 -12.01 9.87
CA CYS A 376 9.47 -12.65 9.57
C CYS A 376 10.52 -12.19 10.59
N SER A 377 11.21 -13.11 11.27
CA SER A 377 12.27 -12.75 12.22
C SER A 377 13.55 -12.24 11.55
N ASP A 378 13.73 -12.43 10.25
CA ASP A 378 14.87 -11.90 9.50
C ASP A 378 14.61 -10.48 8.98
N CYS A 379 13.72 -10.32 7.99
CA CYS A 379 13.42 -9.00 7.41
C CYS A 379 12.40 -8.15 8.20
N LYS A 380 11.85 -8.67 9.30
CA LYS A 380 10.86 -8.00 10.17
C LYS A 380 9.53 -7.62 9.49
N SER A 381 9.26 -8.11 8.27
CA SER A 381 8.05 -7.78 7.52
C SER A 381 6.78 -8.29 8.21
N THR A 382 5.73 -7.47 8.19
CA THR A 382 4.37 -7.77 8.66
C THR A 382 3.35 -7.40 7.57
N PRO A 383 2.41 -8.30 7.21
CA PRO A 383 2.32 -9.72 7.59
C PRO A 383 3.50 -10.54 7.01
N TYR A 384 3.65 -11.78 7.49
CA TYR A 384 4.67 -12.70 6.97
C TYR A 384 4.44 -13.00 5.46
N HIS A 385 5.51 -13.01 4.67
CA HIS A 385 5.47 -13.17 3.22
C HIS A 385 5.44 -14.65 2.76
N TYR A 386 4.30 -15.31 2.93
CA TYR A 386 4.11 -16.70 2.50
C TYR A 386 4.45 -16.89 1.00
N GLY A 387 5.21 -17.94 0.69
CA GLY A 387 5.63 -18.27 -0.69
C GLY A 387 6.92 -17.59 -1.17
N PHE A 388 7.52 -16.72 -0.35
CA PHE A 388 8.77 -16.03 -0.66
C PHE A 388 9.79 -16.18 0.48
N THR A 389 11.08 -16.18 0.13
CA THR A 389 12.20 -15.85 1.03
C THR A 389 12.30 -14.33 1.22
N CYS A 390 13.03 -13.84 2.23
CA CYS A 390 13.21 -12.40 2.42
C CYS A 390 13.75 -11.68 1.16
N GLN A 391 14.73 -12.27 0.48
CA GLN A 391 15.29 -11.72 -0.75
C GLN A 391 14.28 -11.70 -1.91
N SER A 392 13.59 -12.82 -2.15
CA SER A 392 12.60 -12.89 -3.24
C SER A 392 11.37 -12.02 -2.95
N HIS A 393 10.97 -11.86 -1.69
CA HIS A 393 9.92 -10.93 -1.28
C HIS A 393 10.34 -9.48 -1.53
N ARG A 394 11.58 -9.10 -1.18
CA ARG A 394 12.13 -7.78 -1.48
C ARG A 394 12.13 -7.52 -2.99
N LEU A 395 12.59 -8.47 -3.79
CA LEU A 395 12.55 -8.38 -5.26
C LEU A 395 11.12 -8.24 -5.78
N TYR A 396 10.16 -9.02 -5.24
CA TYR A 396 8.75 -8.93 -5.59
C TYR A 396 8.14 -7.55 -5.27
N LEU A 397 8.55 -6.90 -4.17
CA LEU A 397 8.08 -5.56 -3.80
C LEU A 397 8.59 -4.48 -4.75
N VAL A 398 9.85 -4.57 -5.21
CA VAL A 398 10.46 -3.57 -6.12
C VAL A 398 10.19 -3.84 -7.60
N SER A 399 9.76 -5.04 -7.95
CA SER A 399 9.50 -5.42 -9.34
C SER A 399 8.26 -4.73 -9.90
N LYS A 400 8.31 -4.39 -11.20
CA LYS A 400 7.13 -3.88 -11.92
C LYS A 400 6.09 -4.99 -12.00
N LYS A 401 4.84 -4.64 -11.66
CA LYS A 401 3.70 -5.55 -11.71
C LYS A 401 2.79 -5.18 -12.87
N CYS A 402 2.19 -6.19 -13.47
CA CYS A 402 1.16 -6.01 -14.48
C CYS A 402 0.02 -5.19 -13.90
N ARG A 403 -0.42 -4.20 -14.67
CA ARG A 403 -1.54 -3.33 -14.35
C ARG A 403 -2.81 -4.11 -13.99
N TYR A 404 -3.08 -5.20 -14.69
CA TYR A 404 -4.32 -5.97 -14.57
C TYR A 404 -4.17 -7.15 -13.61
N CYS A 405 -3.37 -8.16 -13.95
CA CYS A 405 -3.24 -9.37 -13.13
C CYS A 405 -2.33 -9.24 -11.89
N LYS A 406 -1.61 -8.12 -11.74
CA LYS A 406 -0.66 -7.86 -10.63
C LYS A 406 0.55 -8.78 -10.54
N GLU A 407 0.70 -9.72 -11.47
CA GLU A 407 1.90 -10.55 -11.58
C GLU A 407 3.13 -9.74 -11.97
N VAL A 408 4.31 -10.20 -11.56
CA VAL A 408 5.58 -9.54 -11.85
C VAL A 408 5.89 -9.62 -13.35
N ILE A 409 6.23 -8.49 -13.97
CA ILE A 409 6.68 -8.42 -15.35
C ILE A 409 8.19 -8.74 -15.36
N PRO A 410 8.64 -9.83 -16.03
CA PRO A 410 10.06 -10.14 -16.16
C PRO A 410 10.80 -9.02 -16.90
N ASN A 411 11.98 -8.61 -16.42
CA ASN A 411 12.79 -7.54 -17.01
C ASN A 411 13.27 -7.83 -18.47
N SER A 412 13.04 -9.04 -19.01
CA SER A 412 13.63 -9.51 -20.26
C SER A 412 12.80 -9.29 -21.53
N ASN A 413 11.52 -8.90 -21.46
CA ASN A 413 10.67 -8.77 -22.66
C ASN A 413 10.09 -7.36 -22.82
N VAL A 414 10.96 -6.37 -23.05
CA VAL A 414 10.54 -5.05 -23.52
C VAL A 414 10.33 -5.13 -25.03
N SER A 415 9.12 -5.50 -25.46
CA SER A 415 8.71 -5.25 -26.85
C SER A 415 8.59 -3.73 -27.05
N GLU A 416 9.17 -3.21 -28.13
CA GLU A 416 9.22 -1.77 -28.47
C GLU A 416 7.83 -1.16 -28.72
N THR A 417 6.78 -1.97 -28.81
CA THR A 417 5.46 -1.56 -29.32
C THR A 417 4.29 -1.62 -28.33
N HIS A 418 4.47 -2.08 -27.07
CA HIS A 418 3.38 -2.18 -26.10
C HIS A 418 3.68 -1.54 -24.74
N THR A 419 2.62 -1.10 -24.04
CA THR A 419 2.66 -0.37 -22.77
C THR A 419 3.51 -1.10 -21.72
N LYS A 420 4.58 -0.45 -21.23
CA LYS A 420 5.63 -1.00 -20.32
C LYS A 420 5.13 -1.51 -18.94
N ASP A 421 3.82 -1.56 -18.70
CA ASP A 421 3.16 -1.92 -17.45
C ASP A 421 2.12 -3.07 -17.58
N VAL A 422 2.07 -3.77 -18.71
CA VAL A 422 1.16 -4.91 -18.93
C VAL A 422 1.96 -6.16 -19.30
N CYS A 423 1.66 -7.31 -18.67
CA CYS A 423 2.32 -8.59 -18.99
C CYS A 423 1.85 -9.16 -20.33
N LEU A 424 2.59 -10.12 -20.88
CA LEU A 424 2.33 -10.71 -22.20
C LEU A 424 1.14 -11.70 -22.24
N GLU A 425 0.48 -11.95 -21.11
CA GLU A 425 -0.70 -12.80 -21.06
C GLU A 425 -1.81 -12.25 -21.96
N GLU A 426 -2.45 -13.14 -22.72
CA GLU A 426 -3.39 -12.76 -23.77
C GLU A 426 -4.55 -11.91 -23.23
N GLU A 427 -5.11 -12.29 -22.08
CA GLU A 427 -6.20 -11.56 -21.43
C GLU A 427 -5.78 -10.14 -21.03
N CYS A 428 -4.56 -9.98 -20.51
CA CYS A 428 -4.02 -8.68 -20.13
C CYS A 428 -3.74 -7.80 -21.37
N GLN A 429 -3.29 -8.41 -22.46
CA GLN A 429 -3.07 -7.73 -23.74
C GLN A 429 -4.39 -7.29 -24.38
N GLN A 430 -5.44 -8.11 -24.34
CA GLN A 430 -6.77 -7.74 -24.79
C GLN A 430 -7.33 -6.56 -23.98
N LYS A 431 -7.24 -6.62 -22.64
CA LYS A 431 -7.57 -5.50 -21.74
C LYS A 431 -6.78 -4.23 -22.09
N SER A 432 -5.51 -4.36 -22.48
CA SER A 432 -4.68 -3.23 -22.89
C SER A 432 -5.11 -2.59 -24.21
N ARG A 433 -5.59 -3.38 -25.19
CA ARG A 433 -6.05 -2.85 -26.50
C ARG A 433 -7.32 -2.01 -26.35
N LEU A 434 -8.18 -2.36 -25.40
CA LEU A 434 -9.41 -1.62 -25.09
C LEU A 434 -9.18 -0.40 -24.20
N ALA A 435 -7.99 -0.27 -23.59
CA ALA A 435 -7.71 0.79 -22.63
C ALA A 435 -7.43 2.15 -23.31
N CYS A 436 -7.72 3.23 -22.59
CA CYS A 436 -7.45 4.58 -23.06
C CYS A 436 -5.96 4.80 -23.41
N PHE A 437 -5.70 5.36 -24.60
CA PHE A 437 -4.34 5.69 -25.07
C PHE A 437 -3.70 6.88 -24.33
N LYS A 438 -4.50 7.75 -23.71
CA LYS A 438 -4.02 8.86 -22.87
C LYS A 438 -3.57 8.26 -21.54
N GLN A 439 -2.34 7.76 -21.49
CA GLN A 439 -1.90 6.85 -20.43
C GLN A 439 -1.92 7.48 -19.03
N VAL A 440 -1.82 8.80 -18.88
CA VAL A 440 -1.68 9.48 -17.59
C VAL A 440 -2.53 10.75 -17.51
N HIS A 441 -3.33 10.88 -16.45
CA HIS A 441 -4.07 12.09 -16.10
C HIS A 441 -3.13 13.20 -15.58
N PRO A 442 -3.56 14.48 -15.58
CA PRO A 442 -2.80 15.57 -14.96
C PRO A 442 -2.44 15.34 -13.48
N CYS A 443 -3.19 14.51 -12.76
CA CYS A 443 -2.88 14.11 -11.39
C CYS A 443 -1.75 13.06 -11.28
N GLY A 444 -1.11 12.66 -12.38
CA GLY A 444 -0.04 11.67 -12.43
C GLY A 444 -0.51 10.21 -12.41
N HIS A 445 -1.82 9.95 -12.25
CA HIS A 445 -2.37 8.60 -12.25
C HIS A 445 -2.75 8.11 -13.64
N ARG A 446 -2.61 6.81 -13.87
CA ARG A 446 -2.96 6.20 -15.15
C ARG A 446 -4.47 6.26 -15.42
N CYS A 447 -4.82 6.54 -16.67
CA CYS A 447 -6.22 6.53 -17.10
C CYS A 447 -6.78 5.10 -17.10
N MET A 448 -7.91 4.91 -16.43
CA MET A 448 -8.63 3.63 -16.35
C MET A 448 -9.80 3.54 -17.34
N GLY A 449 -9.97 4.55 -18.20
CA GLY A 449 -11.00 4.59 -19.23
C GLY A 449 -10.71 3.67 -20.42
N VAL A 450 -11.61 3.73 -21.41
CA VAL A 450 -11.51 2.97 -22.67
C VAL A 450 -10.88 3.79 -23.80
N ALA A 451 -10.45 3.11 -24.85
CA ALA A 451 -9.96 3.73 -26.07
C ALA A 451 -11.08 4.53 -26.79
N GLY A 452 -10.70 5.63 -27.46
CA GLY A 452 -11.63 6.43 -28.27
C GLY A 452 -12.53 7.41 -27.51
N GLU A 453 -12.41 7.52 -26.18
CA GLU A 453 -13.17 8.53 -25.42
C GLU A 453 -12.69 9.96 -25.72
N GLU A 454 -13.61 10.85 -26.12
CA GLU A 454 -13.31 12.28 -26.25
C GLU A 454 -12.80 12.87 -24.93
N ARG A 455 -13.51 12.54 -23.84
CA ARG A 455 -13.15 12.88 -22.46
C ARG A 455 -12.85 11.61 -21.70
N CYS A 456 -11.62 11.47 -21.23
CA CYS A 456 -11.22 10.33 -20.42
C CYS A 456 -12.07 10.20 -19.16
N LEU A 457 -12.34 8.95 -18.78
CA LEU A 457 -12.84 8.60 -17.45
C LEU A 457 -12.07 9.37 -16.35
N PRO A 458 -12.74 10.06 -15.41
CA PRO A 458 -12.06 10.73 -14.31
C PRO A 458 -11.26 9.74 -13.44
N CYS A 459 -10.21 10.24 -12.79
CA CYS A 459 -9.33 9.38 -12.01
C CYS A 459 -10.06 8.70 -10.84
N LEU A 460 -10.09 7.36 -10.85
CA LEU A 460 -10.76 6.56 -9.80
C LEU A 460 -9.92 6.38 -8.52
N LYS A 461 -8.77 7.05 -8.37
CA LYS A 461 -8.00 6.99 -7.12
C LYS A 461 -8.72 7.78 -6.04
N GLN A 462 -8.88 7.19 -4.86
CA GLN A 462 -9.67 7.76 -3.75
C GLN A 462 -9.30 9.23 -3.46
N LYS A 463 -8.00 9.54 -3.32
CA LYS A 463 -7.51 10.91 -3.09
C LYS A 463 -7.93 11.90 -4.18
N CYS A 464 -8.02 11.47 -5.44
CA CYS A 464 -8.48 12.31 -6.55
C CYS A 464 -10.00 12.50 -6.53
N ILE A 465 -10.75 11.47 -6.15
CA ILE A 465 -12.20 11.56 -5.95
C ILE A 465 -12.51 12.55 -4.83
N ASP A 466 -11.83 12.42 -3.68
CA ASP A 466 -12.04 13.27 -2.52
C ASP A 466 -11.68 14.74 -2.82
N LYS A 467 -10.58 14.97 -3.54
CA LYS A 467 -10.21 16.30 -4.05
C LYS A 467 -11.30 16.88 -4.95
N SER A 468 -11.80 16.09 -5.90
CA SER A 468 -12.86 16.53 -6.82
C SER A 468 -14.16 16.88 -6.07
N LYS A 469 -14.50 16.13 -5.01
CA LYS A 469 -15.64 16.44 -4.13
C LYS A 469 -15.41 17.73 -3.35
N ALA A 470 -14.21 17.95 -2.82
CA ALA A 470 -13.86 19.18 -2.10
C ALA A 470 -13.90 20.41 -3.01
N ASP A 471 -13.37 20.30 -4.22
CA ASP A 471 -13.38 21.36 -5.24
C ASP A 471 -14.83 21.72 -5.64
N LEU A 472 -15.73 20.73 -5.76
CA LEU A 472 -17.17 20.94 -6.00
C LEU A 472 -17.86 21.69 -4.86
N ILE A 473 -17.48 21.42 -3.61
CA ILE A 473 -18.04 22.11 -2.43
C ILE A 473 -17.54 23.56 -2.37
N SER A 474 -16.29 23.81 -2.75
CA SER A 474 -15.67 25.15 -2.75
C SER A 474 -16.20 26.06 -3.86
N THR A 475 -16.47 25.51 -5.05
CA THR A 475 -16.92 26.24 -6.25
C THR A 475 -18.38 26.67 -6.22
N LYS A 476 -19.20 26.14 -5.30
CA LYS A 476 -20.55 26.68 -5.04
C LYS A 476 -20.55 28.14 -4.54
N ARG A 477 -19.38 28.73 -4.21
CA ARG A 477 -19.25 30.15 -3.83
C ARG A 477 -18.80 31.09 -4.95
N ASN A 478 -18.18 30.60 -6.03
CA ASN A 478 -17.66 31.44 -7.10
C ASN A 478 -18.01 30.85 -8.48
N SER A 479 -18.85 31.58 -9.20
CA SER A 479 -19.27 31.32 -10.58
C SER A 479 -18.07 31.25 -11.54
N LEU A 480 -17.73 30.03 -11.98
CA LEU A 480 -16.91 29.80 -13.17
C LEU A 480 -17.68 29.06 -14.27
N SER A 481 -17.28 29.38 -15.50
CA SER A 481 -17.91 29.16 -16.80
C SER A 481 -17.76 27.73 -17.38
N SER A 482 -17.59 26.71 -16.56
CA SER A 482 -17.52 25.31 -17.05
C SER A 482 -18.26 24.37 -16.10
N PRO A 483 -19.14 23.48 -16.60
CA PRO A 483 -19.83 22.51 -15.75
C PRO A 483 -18.82 21.65 -14.99
N PRO A 484 -19.00 21.39 -13.68
CA PRO A 484 -18.11 20.51 -12.94
C PRO A 484 -18.09 19.12 -13.60
N LEU A 485 -16.89 18.56 -13.73
CA LEU A 485 -16.73 17.21 -14.27
C LEU A 485 -17.51 16.22 -13.39
N PRO A 486 -18.26 15.26 -13.99
CA PRO A 486 -18.99 14.26 -13.22
C PRO A 486 -18.01 13.46 -12.34
N ILE A 487 -18.34 13.35 -11.05
CA ILE A 487 -17.51 12.69 -10.05
C ILE A 487 -17.83 11.18 -10.07
N PRO A 488 -16.82 10.30 -10.17
CA PRO A 488 -17.04 8.86 -10.07
C PRO A 488 -17.67 8.47 -8.73
N MET A 489 -18.68 7.59 -8.77
CA MET A 489 -19.31 7.04 -7.57
C MET A 489 -18.58 5.82 -6.99
N ALA A 490 -17.47 5.41 -7.59
CA ALA A 490 -16.68 4.25 -7.16
C ALA A 490 -15.17 4.52 -7.29
N SER A 491 -14.40 3.85 -6.44
CA SER A 491 -12.94 3.90 -6.40
C SER A 491 -12.31 2.75 -7.20
N ALA A 492 -11.04 2.89 -7.57
CA ALA A 492 -10.29 1.88 -8.30
C ALA A 492 -10.17 0.54 -7.53
N SER A 493 -10.27 0.57 -6.19
CA SER A 493 -10.22 -0.62 -5.33
C SER A 493 -11.59 -1.30 -5.16
N ASP A 494 -12.68 -0.65 -5.56
CA ASP A 494 -14.02 -1.23 -5.44
C ASP A 494 -14.19 -2.36 -6.47
N PHE A 495 -14.99 -3.36 -6.14
CA PHE A 495 -15.36 -4.42 -7.07
C PHE A 495 -16.32 -3.90 -8.14
N CYS A 496 -16.21 -4.43 -9.35
CA CYS A 496 -17.24 -4.17 -10.36
C CYS A 496 -18.55 -4.88 -9.96
N ASN A 497 -19.62 -4.10 -9.82
CA ASN A 497 -20.95 -4.59 -9.43
C ASN A 497 -21.69 -5.38 -10.55
N ILE A 498 -20.97 -5.85 -11.58
CA ILE A 498 -21.49 -6.76 -12.60
C ILE A 498 -20.82 -8.13 -12.47
N CYS A 499 -19.48 -8.20 -12.50
CA CYS A 499 -18.77 -9.48 -12.37
C CYS A 499 -18.57 -9.94 -10.93
N TRP A 500 -18.50 -9.01 -9.98
CA TRP A 500 -18.21 -9.27 -8.56
C TRP A 500 -16.92 -10.06 -8.28
N SER A 501 -16.06 -10.23 -9.29
CA SER A 501 -14.84 -11.03 -9.21
C SER A 501 -13.57 -10.19 -9.20
N GLU A 502 -13.57 -9.04 -9.90
CA GLU A 502 -12.40 -8.19 -10.08
C GLU A 502 -12.67 -6.75 -9.64
N THR A 503 -11.61 -6.08 -9.15
CA THR A 503 -11.66 -4.63 -8.85
C THR A 503 -11.76 -3.79 -10.13
N LEU A 504 -12.30 -2.57 -10.04
CA LEU A 504 -12.37 -1.64 -11.16
C LEU A 504 -10.98 -1.33 -11.76
N SER A 505 -9.91 -1.37 -10.96
CA SER A 505 -8.55 -1.18 -11.48
C SER A 505 -8.01 -2.32 -12.36
N ALA A 506 -8.65 -3.49 -12.36
CA ALA A 506 -8.19 -4.70 -13.03
C ALA A 506 -8.60 -4.79 -14.52
N ALA A 507 -9.43 -3.88 -15.02
CA ALA A 507 -9.78 -3.80 -16.43
C ALA A 507 -10.20 -2.37 -16.84
N PRO A 508 -10.24 -2.04 -18.14
CA PRO A 508 -10.78 -0.76 -18.62
C PRO A 508 -12.24 -0.56 -18.19
N CYS A 509 -12.54 0.66 -17.73
CA CYS A 509 -13.81 1.03 -17.15
C CYS A 509 -14.50 2.13 -17.94
N ILE A 510 -15.82 2.19 -17.82
CA ILE A 510 -16.65 3.29 -18.31
C ILE A 510 -17.48 3.84 -17.15
N MET A 511 -17.79 5.13 -17.21
CA MET A 511 -18.71 5.78 -16.26
C MET A 511 -19.97 6.20 -16.97
N LEU A 512 -21.10 5.67 -16.54
CA LEU A 512 -22.39 5.97 -17.16
C LEU A 512 -22.74 7.45 -16.98
N THR A 513 -23.00 8.17 -18.07
CA THR A 513 -23.18 9.63 -18.04
C THR A 513 -24.45 10.07 -17.31
N GLY A 514 -25.50 9.23 -17.29
CA GLY A 514 -26.77 9.54 -16.64
C GLY A 514 -26.82 9.29 -15.12
N CYS A 515 -25.85 8.58 -14.56
CA CYS A 515 -25.87 8.21 -13.14
C CYS A 515 -24.50 8.20 -12.43
N GLY A 516 -23.37 8.30 -13.13
CA GLY A 516 -22.03 8.36 -12.52
C GLY A 516 -21.50 7.02 -11.98
N HIS A 517 -22.25 5.94 -12.13
CA HIS A 517 -21.78 4.59 -11.77
C HIS A 517 -20.74 4.08 -12.75
N VAL A 518 -19.76 3.35 -12.22
CA VAL A 518 -18.58 2.88 -12.96
C VAL A 518 -18.57 1.35 -13.03
N PHE A 519 -18.30 0.81 -14.22
CA PHE A 519 -18.23 -0.62 -14.47
C PHE A 519 -17.09 -0.94 -15.44
N HIS A 520 -16.62 -2.19 -15.47
CA HIS A 520 -15.75 -2.63 -16.56
C HIS A 520 -16.52 -2.58 -17.88
N TYR A 521 -15.86 -2.11 -18.94
CA TYR A 521 -16.47 -2.04 -20.27
C TYR A 521 -16.94 -3.42 -20.76
N THR A 522 -16.08 -4.43 -20.64
CA THR A 522 -16.37 -5.81 -21.06
C THR A 522 -17.52 -6.43 -20.27
N CYS A 523 -17.71 -6.05 -19.00
CA CYS A 523 -18.85 -6.52 -18.22
C CYS A 523 -20.17 -5.94 -18.74
N VAL A 524 -20.17 -4.65 -19.13
CA VAL A 524 -21.37 -4.02 -19.72
C VAL A 524 -21.63 -4.58 -21.13
N GLU A 525 -20.58 -4.79 -21.92
CA GLU A 525 -20.66 -5.43 -23.24
C GLU A 525 -21.25 -6.84 -23.13
N SER A 526 -20.75 -7.69 -22.23
CA SER A 526 -21.30 -9.02 -21.97
C SER A 526 -22.74 -8.96 -21.49
N ARG A 527 -23.13 -7.98 -20.66
CA ARG A 527 -24.52 -7.81 -20.22
C ARG A 527 -25.45 -7.46 -21.39
N LEU A 528 -25.00 -6.63 -22.33
CA LEU A 528 -25.78 -6.25 -23.50
C LEU A 528 -25.87 -7.40 -24.53
N ASN A 529 -24.77 -8.11 -24.73
CA ASN A 529 -24.64 -9.19 -25.71
C ASN A 529 -25.06 -10.57 -25.17
N ALA A 530 -25.38 -10.69 -23.87
CA ALA A 530 -25.72 -11.96 -23.25
C ALA A 530 -26.88 -12.62 -24.03
N PRO A 531 -26.64 -13.79 -24.67
CA PRO A 531 -27.67 -14.48 -25.46
C PRO A 531 -28.87 -14.93 -24.60
N ASP A 532 -28.69 -14.95 -23.28
CA ASP A 532 -29.60 -15.51 -22.29
C ASP A 532 -30.78 -14.59 -21.93
N LEU A 533 -30.65 -13.27 -22.10
CA LEU A 533 -31.78 -12.33 -21.88
C LEU A 533 -32.88 -12.45 -22.95
N GLN A 534 -32.62 -13.17 -24.04
CA GLN A 534 -33.62 -13.55 -25.02
C GLN A 534 -33.97 -15.04 -25.00
N ARG A 535 -33.30 -15.88 -24.19
CA ARG A 535 -33.41 -17.35 -24.31
C ARG A 535 -33.43 -18.19 -23.04
N THR A 536 -33.23 -17.64 -21.84
CA THR A 536 -33.29 -18.45 -20.62
C THR A 536 -34.54 -18.17 -19.80
N ALA A 537 -35.34 -19.23 -19.64
CA ALA A 537 -36.53 -19.41 -18.79
C ALA A 537 -37.85 -18.74 -19.21
N GLN A 538 -37.87 -17.54 -19.80
CA GLN A 538 -39.14 -16.88 -20.17
C GLN A 538 -39.08 -16.25 -21.57
N PRO A 539 -40.07 -16.51 -22.45
CA PRO A 539 -40.11 -15.96 -23.81
C PRO A 539 -40.43 -14.45 -23.86
N ARG A 540 -40.78 -13.85 -22.71
CA ARG A 540 -41.09 -12.42 -22.59
C ARG A 540 -39.86 -11.57 -22.91
N LEU A 541 -40.03 -10.66 -23.86
CA LEU A 541 -39.06 -9.60 -24.11
C LEU A 541 -39.00 -8.68 -22.89
N THR A 542 -37.83 -8.62 -22.26
CA THR A 542 -37.51 -7.70 -21.18
C THR A 542 -36.33 -6.81 -21.59
N PHE A 543 -36.24 -5.64 -20.97
CA PHE A 543 -35.25 -4.62 -21.34
C PHE A 543 -34.41 -4.13 -20.16
N GLN A 544 -34.47 -4.83 -19.02
CA GLN A 544 -33.75 -4.47 -17.80
C GLN A 544 -32.22 -4.59 -17.96
N HIS A 545 -31.74 -5.32 -18.95
CA HIS A 545 -30.32 -5.39 -19.29
C HIS A 545 -29.75 -4.09 -19.82
N LEU A 546 -30.62 -3.20 -20.33
CA LEU A 546 -30.25 -1.86 -20.78
C LEU A 546 -30.10 -0.86 -19.62
N ASP A 547 -30.54 -1.23 -18.42
CA ASP A 547 -30.52 -0.38 -17.25
C ASP A 547 -29.29 -0.65 -16.37
N CYS A 548 -28.84 0.43 -15.71
CA CYS A 548 -27.76 0.39 -14.74
C CYS A 548 -28.13 -0.54 -13.57
N PRO A 549 -27.31 -1.56 -13.26
CA PRO A 549 -27.60 -2.53 -12.19
C PRO A 549 -27.80 -1.92 -10.80
N LEU A 550 -27.29 -0.71 -10.56
CA LEU A 550 -27.30 -0.07 -9.25
C LEU A 550 -28.46 0.90 -9.05
N CYS A 551 -28.98 1.52 -10.12
CA CYS A 551 -29.99 2.59 -10.00
C CYS A 551 -31.16 2.49 -10.97
N ASN A 552 -31.20 1.44 -11.80
CA ASN A 552 -32.25 1.20 -12.79
C ASN A 552 -32.48 2.34 -13.81
N LYS A 553 -31.53 3.29 -13.93
CA LYS A 553 -31.52 4.26 -15.02
C LYS A 553 -30.91 3.63 -16.26
N GLN A 554 -31.50 3.88 -17.43
CA GLN A 554 -30.97 3.45 -18.72
C GLN A 554 -29.49 3.85 -18.86
N MET A 555 -28.65 2.86 -19.20
CA MET A 555 -27.23 3.08 -19.40
C MET A 555 -27.00 4.00 -20.60
N LYS A 556 -26.07 4.95 -20.45
CA LYS A 556 -25.68 5.86 -21.54
C LYS A 556 -24.19 6.11 -21.45
N HIS A 557 -23.50 5.85 -22.55
CA HIS A 557 -22.07 6.12 -22.69
C HIS A 557 -21.71 6.11 -24.19
N PRO A 558 -20.83 7.01 -24.69
CA PRO A 558 -20.44 7.03 -26.10
C PRO A 558 -19.92 5.68 -26.62
N ALA A 559 -19.08 5.00 -25.83
CA ALA A 559 -18.53 3.69 -26.21
C ALA A 559 -19.59 2.57 -26.30
N LEU A 560 -20.81 2.79 -25.78
CA LEU A 560 -21.90 1.80 -25.83
C LEU A 560 -22.92 2.10 -26.93
N GLU A 561 -22.85 3.24 -27.60
CA GLU A 561 -23.92 3.71 -28.50
C GLU A 561 -24.23 2.71 -29.62
N LEU A 562 -23.19 2.17 -30.26
CA LEU A 562 -23.33 1.16 -31.32
C LEU A 562 -23.93 -0.15 -30.79
N LEU A 563 -23.53 -0.59 -29.60
CA LEU A 563 -24.03 -1.81 -28.97
C LEU A 563 -25.49 -1.66 -28.50
N MET A 564 -25.86 -0.49 -27.97
CA MET A 564 -27.19 -0.23 -27.43
C MET A 564 -28.24 0.01 -28.50
N LYS A 565 -27.85 0.58 -29.66
CA LYS A 565 -28.75 0.95 -30.75
C LYS A 565 -29.77 -0.14 -31.13
N PRO A 566 -29.40 -1.40 -31.45
CA PRO A 566 -30.38 -2.43 -31.82
C PRO A 566 -31.37 -2.75 -30.69
N HIS A 567 -30.92 -2.75 -29.43
CA HIS A 567 -31.82 -3.03 -28.31
C HIS A 567 -32.78 -1.87 -28.03
N LEU A 568 -32.33 -0.62 -28.20
CA LEU A 568 -33.18 0.57 -28.06
C LEU A 568 -34.24 0.62 -29.17
N GLN A 569 -33.86 0.28 -30.40
CA GLN A 569 -34.83 0.16 -31.51
C GLN A 569 -35.90 -0.90 -31.23
N LEU A 570 -35.50 -2.06 -30.68
CA LEU A 570 -36.46 -3.09 -30.27
C LEU A 570 -37.37 -2.62 -29.13
N LEU A 571 -36.82 -1.91 -28.13
CA LEU A 571 -37.60 -1.32 -27.04
C LEU A 571 -38.64 -0.33 -27.56
N ASP A 572 -38.25 0.57 -28.47
CA ASP A 572 -39.14 1.58 -29.04
C ASP A 572 -40.24 0.92 -29.89
N LEU A 573 -39.91 -0.12 -30.66
CA LEU A 573 -40.89 -0.91 -31.41
C LEU A 573 -41.92 -1.57 -30.48
N VAL A 574 -41.46 -2.23 -29.41
CA VAL A 574 -42.37 -2.89 -28.44
C VAL A 574 -43.24 -1.87 -27.71
N LYS A 575 -42.68 -0.72 -27.31
CA LYS A 575 -43.46 0.38 -26.70
C LYS A 575 -44.53 0.91 -27.63
N ALA A 576 -44.21 1.11 -28.91
CA ALA A 576 -45.17 1.57 -29.91
C ALA A 576 -46.33 0.57 -30.07
N LYS A 577 -46.01 -0.72 -30.23
CA LYS A 577 -47.03 -1.79 -30.31
C LYS A 577 -47.88 -1.87 -29.04
N ALA A 578 -47.27 -1.78 -27.86
CA ALA A 578 -47.98 -1.85 -26.58
C ALA A 578 -48.94 -0.67 -26.42
N THR A 579 -48.50 0.54 -26.76
CA THR A 579 -49.32 1.76 -26.68
C THR A 579 -50.47 1.71 -27.68
N GLN A 580 -50.24 1.22 -28.89
CA GLN A 580 -51.30 1.00 -29.86
C GLN A 580 -52.34 0.00 -29.35
N ARG A 581 -51.89 -1.08 -28.70
CA ARG A 581 -52.79 -2.05 -28.07
C ARG A 581 -53.61 -1.43 -26.94
N LEU A 582 -53.02 -0.53 -26.16
CA LEU A 582 -53.71 0.20 -25.11
C LEU A 582 -54.86 1.06 -25.66
N VAL A 583 -54.60 1.76 -26.76
CA VAL A 583 -55.63 2.56 -27.47
C VAL A 583 -56.71 1.66 -28.06
N TYR A 584 -56.30 0.53 -28.65
CA TYR A 584 -57.23 -0.46 -29.20
C TYR A 584 -58.20 -1.01 -28.13
N GLU A 585 -57.70 -1.28 -26.92
CA GLU A 585 -58.54 -1.75 -25.81
C GLU A 585 -59.34 -0.62 -25.12
N GLY A 586 -59.24 0.63 -25.59
CA GLY A 586 -59.97 1.77 -25.03
C GLY A 586 -59.46 2.22 -23.65
N LEU A 587 -58.24 1.82 -23.28
CA LEU A 587 -57.67 2.03 -21.94
C LEU A 587 -56.81 3.29 -21.82
N GLN A 588 -56.78 4.14 -22.84
CA GLN A 588 -56.05 5.42 -22.83
C GLN A 588 -56.59 6.43 -21.80
N ARG A 589 -57.78 6.19 -21.25
CA ARG A 589 -58.41 6.97 -20.16
C ARG A 589 -58.65 6.12 -18.90
N SER A 590 -57.80 5.13 -18.66
CA SER A 590 -57.95 4.29 -17.46
C SER A 590 -57.71 5.12 -16.19
N LYS A 591 -58.37 4.74 -15.09
CA LYS A 591 -58.25 5.44 -13.80
C LYS A 591 -56.80 5.48 -13.31
N GLU A 592 -56.02 4.45 -13.64
CA GLU A 592 -54.60 4.32 -13.33
C GLU A 592 -53.73 5.39 -14.01
N LEU A 593 -54.19 6.00 -15.10
CA LEU A 593 -53.47 7.09 -15.79
C LEU A 593 -53.84 8.47 -15.24
N GLU A 594 -55.01 8.59 -14.60
CA GLU A 594 -55.58 9.86 -14.11
C GLU A 594 -55.31 10.08 -12.61
N ILE A 595 -55.20 9.02 -11.82
CA ILE A 595 -55.00 9.11 -10.37
C ILE A 595 -53.53 9.43 -10.06
N LYS A 596 -53.29 10.53 -9.34
CA LYS A 596 -51.93 10.99 -8.94
C LYS A 596 -51.15 9.98 -8.10
N THR A 597 -51.83 9.13 -7.32
CA THR A 597 -51.19 8.09 -6.50
C THR A 597 -50.80 6.84 -7.30
N SER A 598 -51.24 6.72 -8.55
CA SER A 598 -50.89 5.58 -9.40
C SER A 598 -49.44 5.66 -9.87
N LYS A 599 -48.76 4.51 -9.90
CA LYS A 599 -47.43 4.33 -10.51
C LYS A 599 -47.36 4.84 -11.95
N TRP A 600 -48.50 4.82 -12.66
CA TRP A 600 -48.60 5.13 -14.07
C TRP A 600 -49.27 6.48 -14.37
N TYR A 601 -49.38 7.36 -13.37
CA TYR A 601 -49.97 8.69 -13.56
C TYR A 601 -49.31 9.42 -14.75
N LYS A 602 -50.13 9.80 -15.74
CA LYS A 602 -49.69 10.44 -17.00
C LYS A 602 -48.61 9.65 -17.76
N ASN A 603 -48.52 8.33 -17.58
CA ASN A 603 -47.54 7.48 -18.26
C ASN A 603 -48.22 6.28 -18.97
N PRO A 604 -48.90 6.51 -20.11
CA PRO A 604 -49.60 5.45 -20.86
C PRO A 604 -48.65 4.39 -21.42
N GLU A 605 -47.44 4.77 -21.85
CA GLU A 605 -46.45 3.82 -22.36
C GLU A 605 -46.01 2.84 -21.27
N GLY A 606 -45.68 3.35 -20.08
CA GLY A 606 -45.31 2.52 -18.93
C GLY A 606 -46.44 1.59 -18.51
N PHE A 607 -47.68 2.08 -18.48
CA PHE A 607 -48.87 1.26 -18.20
C PHE A 607 -49.03 0.12 -19.22
N ALA A 608 -48.85 0.42 -20.51
CA ALA A 608 -48.95 -0.57 -21.57
C ALA A 608 -47.86 -1.65 -21.47
N MET A 609 -46.61 -1.25 -21.22
CA MET A 609 -45.46 -2.17 -21.06
C MET A 609 -45.56 -3.07 -19.82
N ASP A 610 -46.23 -2.61 -18.76
CA ASP A 610 -46.50 -3.39 -17.54
C ASP A 610 -47.68 -4.35 -17.71
N ARG A 611 -48.67 -3.97 -18.53
CA ARG A 611 -49.90 -4.73 -18.76
C ARG A 611 -49.73 -5.83 -19.80
N TYR A 612 -49.01 -5.57 -20.89
CA TYR A 612 -48.91 -6.45 -22.04
C TYR A 612 -47.57 -7.19 -22.11
N GLN A 613 -47.60 -8.40 -22.67
CA GLN A 613 -46.41 -9.19 -22.93
C GLN A 613 -46.16 -9.34 -24.43
N TYR A 614 -44.88 -9.27 -24.81
CA TYR A 614 -44.41 -9.43 -26.18
C TYR A 614 -43.35 -10.51 -26.23
N TYR A 615 -43.46 -11.41 -27.22
CA TYR A 615 -42.50 -12.47 -27.48
C TYR A 615 -41.84 -12.27 -28.84
N PRO A 616 -40.58 -12.72 -29.03
CA PRO A 616 -39.96 -12.75 -30.35
C PRO A 616 -40.53 -13.93 -31.15
N CYS A 617 -41.00 -13.67 -32.38
CA CYS A 617 -41.44 -14.76 -33.26
C CYS A 617 -40.27 -15.69 -33.63
N TYR A 618 -40.46 -17.01 -33.56
CA TYR A 618 -39.42 -17.97 -33.90
C TYR A 618 -38.95 -17.85 -35.36
N LYS A 619 -39.86 -17.57 -36.30
CA LYS A 619 -39.55 -17.46 -37.74
C LYS A 619 -38.99 -16.09 -38.12
N CYS A 620 -39.78 -15.02 -37.97
CA CYS A 620 -39.40 -13.68 -38.45
C CYS A 620 -38.64 -12.83 -37.40
N LYS A 621 -38.51 -13.30 -36.16
CA LYS A 621 -37.91 -12.57 -35.02
C LYS A 621 -38.62 -11.29 -34.58
N SER A 622 -39.63 -10.81 -35.33
CA SER A 622 -40.41 -9.63 -34.96
C SER A 622 -41.17 -9.84 -33.65
N PRO A 623 -41.25 -8.82 -32.78
CA PRO A 623 -42.03 -8.87 -31.55
C PRO A 623 -43.53 -8.92 -31.87
N TYR A 624 -44.25 -9.83 -31.20
CA TYR A 624 -45.70 -9.96 -31.33
C TYR A 624 -46.38 -9.98 -29.95
N PHE A 625 -47.63 -9.52 -29.92
CA PHE A 625 -48.44 -9.50 -28.71
C PHE A 625 -48.79 -10.93 -28.26
N ALA A 626 -48.38 -11.30 -27.05
CA ALA A 626 -48.59 -12.64 -26.49
C ALA A 626 -49.61 -12.65 -25.34
N GLY A 627 -50.42 -11.60 -25.17
CA GLY A 627 -51.45 -11.51 -24.14
C GLY A 627 -51.15 -10.47 -23.06
N MET A 628 -51.89 -10.55 -21.96
CA MET A 628 -51.64 -9.77 -20.75
C MET A 628 -50.69 -10.52 -19.82
N VAL A 629 -49.84 -9.79 -19.10
CA VAL A 629 -48.84 -10.38 -18.18
C VAL A 629 -49.46 -11.30 -17.12
N ARG A 630 -50.71 -11.05 -16.71
CA ARG A 630 -51.42 -11.88 -15.71
C ARG A 630 -51.92 -13.22 -16.24
N CYS A 631 -52.00 -13.40 -17.56
CA CYS A 631 -52.52 -14.61 -18.17
C CYS A 631 -51.47 -15.73 -18.30
N ASP A 632 -50.20 -15.43 -18.04
CA ASP A 632 -49.05 -16.34 -18.20
C ASP A 632 -48.63 -17.03 -16.89
N GLN A 633 -49.38 -16.80 -15.81
CA GLN A 633 -49.09 -17.38 -14.49
C GLN A 633 -49.41 -18.87 -14.49
N GLY A 634 -48.38 -19.74 -14.54
CA GLY A 634 -48.50 -21.19 -14.39
C GLY A 634 -47.97 -22.05 -15.54
N ILE A 635 -47.21 -21.50 -16.49
CA ILE A 635 -46.56 -22.26 -17.56
C ILE A 635 -45.05 -22.36 -17.25
N ASP A 636 -44.60 -23.55 -16.85
CA ASP A 636 -43.22 -23.78 -16.42
C ASP A 636 -42.24 -24.02 -17.58
N THR A 637 -42.73 -24.35 -18.79
CA THR A 637 -41.86 -24.65 -19.95
C THR A 637 -42.48 -24.18 -21.26
N TYR A 638 -41.65 -23.57 -22.12
CA TYR A 638 -42.04 -23.10 -23.45
C TYR A 638 -41.21 -23.81 -24.51
N LYS A 639 -41.87 -24.23 -25.59
CA LYS A 639 -41.19 -24.69 -26.80
C LYS A 639 -40.96 -23.50 -27.73
N LEU A 640 -39.71 -23.25 -28.07
CA LEU A 640 -39.30 -22.06 -28.82
C LEU A 640 -39.91 -22.02 -30.23
N ASP A 641 -40.10 -23.16 -30.87
CA ASP A 641 -40.68 -23.30 -32.22
C ASP A 641 -42.20 -23.05 -32.27
N GLU A 642 -42.89 -23.13 -31.13
CA GLU A 642 -44.32 -22.83 -31.01
C GLU A 642 -44.60 -21.32 -30.82
N LEU A 643 -43.57 -20.50 -30.56
CA LEU A 643 -43.67 -19.04 -30.38
C LEU A 643 -43.74 -18.32 -31.73
N LEU A 644 -44.87 -18.45 -32.41
CA LEU A 644 -45.11 -17.83 -33.72
C LEU A 644 -46.05 -16.64 -33.60
N CYS A 645 -45.66 -15.52 -34.23
CA CYS A 645 -46.58 -14.41 -34.45
C CYS A 645 -47.73 -14.84 -35.37
N GLU A 646 -48.83 -14.08 -35.34
CA GLU A 646 -50.04 -14.42 -36.08
C GLU A 646 -49.78 -14.56 -37.60
N ASN A 647 -48.89 -13.75 -38.17
CA ASN A 647 -48.52 -13.83 -39.59
C ASN A 647 -47.66 -15.06 -39.93
N CYS A 648 -46.96 -15.65 -38.95
CA CYS A 648 -46.06 -16.80 -39.17
C CYS A 648 -46.72 -18.14 -38.84
N ARG A 649 -47.92 -18.10 -38.25
CA ARG A 649 -48.77 -19.27 -38.02
C ARG A 649 -49.39 -19.72 -39.34
N PRO A 650 -49.49 -21.03 -39.58
CA PRO A 650 -50.21 -21.54 -40.75
C PRO A 650 -51.70 -21.21 -40.60
N THR A 651 -52.19 -20.23 -41.34
CA THR A 651 -53.61 -19.84 -41.36
C THR A 651 -54.40 -20.80 -42.25
N THR A 652 -55.53 -21.33 -41.77
CA THR A 652 -56.44 -22.18 -42.55
C THR A 652 -57.39 -21.38 -43.46
N THR A 653 -57.56 -20.07 -43.21
CA THR A 653 -58.53 -19.23 -43.93
C THR A 653 -57.85 -17.95 -44.45
N GLY A 654 -57.78 -17.83 -45.78
CA GLY A 654 -56.98 -16.83 -46.52
C GLY A 654 -57.46 -15.37 -46.51
N SER A 655 -58.14 -14.93 -45.46
CA SER A 655 -58.63 -13.55 -45.33
C SER A 655 -57.75 -12.75 -44.37
N THR A 656 -56.82 -11.96 -44.94
CA THR A 656 -55.88 -11.09 -44.22
C THR A 656 -56.10 -9.63 -44.62
N CYS A 657 -55.75 -8.69 -43.73
CA CYS A 657 -55.74 -7.27 -44.06
C CYS A 657 -54.52 -6.94 -44.94
N THR A 658 -54.70 -6.16 -46.00
CA THR A 658 -53.61 -5.76 -46.90
C THR A 658 -52.58 -4.83 -46.23
N VAL A 659 -52.98 -4.10 -45.19
CA VAL A 659 -52.11 -3.16 -44.45
C VAL A 659 -51.51 -3.78 -43.19
N HIS A 660 -52.30 -4.59 -42.45
CA HIS A 660 -51.93 -5.05 -41.11
C HIS A 660 -51.86 -6.57 -40.96
N GLY A 661 -51.96 -7.33 -42.06
CA GLY A 661 -51.99 -8.79 -42.04
C GLY A 661 -53.12 -9.34 -41.16
N VAL A 662 -52.81 -10.30 -40.28
CA VAL A 662 -53.76 -10.88 -39.33
C VAL A 662 -53.63 -10.32 -37.91
N GLU A 663 -52.64 -9.45 -37.65
CA GLU A 663 -52.26 -8.99 -36.31
C GLU A 663 -53.37 -8.17 -35.59
N TYR A 664 -54.15 -7.40 -36.35
CA TYR A 664 -55.26 -6.59 -35.85
C TYR A 664 -56.61 -7.02 -36.43
N MET A 665 -56.69 -8.29 -36.84
CA MET A 665 -57.96 -8.89 -37.22
C MET A 665 -58.74 -9.23 -35.94
N GLU A 666 -59.97 -8.74 -35.86
CA GLU A 666 -60.94 -9.29 -34.91
C GLU A 666 -61.29 -10.71 -35.35
N PHE A 667 -61.49 -11.59 -34.39
CA PHE A 667 -61.93 -12.96 -34.62
C PHE A 667 -63.16 -13.25 -33.76
N LYS A 668 -63.98 -14.20 -34.19
CA LYS A 668 -65.06 -14.70 -33.33
C LYS A 668 -64.50 -15.55 -32.19
N CYS A 669 -65.28 -15.68 -31.13
CA CYS A 669 -65.09 -16.70 -30.11
C CYS A 669 -65.16 -18.10 -30.75
N HIS A 670 -64.27 -18.99 -30.34
CA HIS A 670 -64.25 -20.36 -30.84
C HIS A 670 -65.56 -21.09 -30.52
N TYR A 671 -66.14 -20.83 -29.35
CA TYR A 671 -67.28 -21.54 -28.77
C TYR A 671 -68.64 -20.83 -28.89
N CYS A 672 -68.69 -19.59 -29.40
CA CYS A 672 -69.96 -18.87 -29.56
C CYS A 672 -69.92 -17.80 -30.65
N CYS A 673 -71.09 -17.21 -30.94
CA CYS A 673 -71.27 -16.20 -31.96
C CYS A 673 -71.05 -14.77 -31.42
N SER A 674 -69.93 -14.57 -30.71
CA SER A 674 -69.52 -13.26 -30.17
C SER A 674 -68.10 -12.93 -30.60
N LYS A 675 -67.72 -11.65 -30.58
CA LYS A 675 -66.33 -11.25 -30.78
C LYS A 675 -65.45 -11.82 -29.67
N ALA A 676 -64.24 -12.28 -30.02
CA ALA A 676 -63.28 -12.74 -29.03
C ALA A 676 -62.58 -11.55 -28.38
N SER A 677 -62.51 -11.57 -27.05
CA SER A 677 -61.77 -10.59 -26.23
C SER A 677 -60.45 -11.18 -25.72
N TRP A 678 -60.36 -12.53 -25.66
CA TRP A 678 -59.27 -13.27 -25.04
C TRP A 678 -58.66 -14.26 -26.03
N VAL A 679 -57.35 -14.48 -25.92
CA VAL A 679 -56.63 -15.58 -26.59
C VAL A 679 -55.92 -16.37 -25.51
N CYS A 680 -56.34 -17.62 -25.30
CA CYS A 680 -55.76 -18.51 -24.31
C CYS A 680 -54.88 -19.56 -24.99
N TRP A 681 -53.77 -19.89 -24.34
CA TRP A 681 -52.76 -20.84 -24.83
C TRP A 681 -52.28 -20.55 -26.24
N SER A 682 -52.33 -19.28 -26.66
CA SER A 682 -51.97 -18.87 -28.01
C SER A 682 -52.75 -19.58 -29.13
N LYS A 683 -53.83 -20.33 -28.84
CA LYS A 683 -54.49 -21.23 -29.81
C LYS A 683 -56.01 -21.10 -29.84
N ILE A 684 -56.64 -20.72 -28.73
CA ILE A 684 -58.11 -20.71 -28.63
C ILE A 684 -58.58 -19.33 -28.21
N ARG A 685 -59.50 -18.77 -28.99
CA ARG A 685 -60.04 -17.43 -28.80
C ARG A 685 -61.38 -17.48 -28.06
N PHE A 686 -61.54 -16.70 -27.00
CA PHE A 686 -62.76 -16.67 -26.17
C PHE A 686 -63.35 -15.26 -26.10
N CYS A 687 -64.68 -15.13 -26.07
CA CYS A 687 -65.34 -13.93 -25.56
C CYS A 687 -65.27 -13.89 -24.02
N ASP A 688 -65.60 -12.76 -23.40
CA ASP A 688 -65.58 -12.60 -21.95
C ASP A 688 -66.39 -13.68 -21.19
N ASP A 689 -67.58 -14.01 -21.67
CA ASP A 689 -68.45 -14.98 -21.01
C ASP A 689 -67.93 -16.41 -21.12
N CYS A 690 -67.44 -16.81 -22.30
CA CYS A 690 -66.83 -18.12 -22.50
C CYS A 690 -65.50 -18.25 -21.73
N HIS A 691 -64.72 -17.17 -21.65
CA HIS A 691 -63.49 -17.16 -20.86
C HIS A 691 -63.76 -17.30 -19.36
N LYS A 692 -64.77 -16.60 -18.82
CA LYS A 692 -65.20 -16.76 -17.42
C LYS A 692 -65.65 -18.17 -17.10
N LYS A 693 -66.39 -18.82 -18.01
CA LYS A 693 -66.78 -20.24 -17.87
C LYS A 693 -65.56 -21.16 -17.80
N GLN A 694 -64.62 -20.97 -18.72
CA GLN A 694 -63.37 -21.74 -18.76
C GLN A 694 -62.56 -21.57 -17.47
N GLN A 695 -62.45 -20.35 -16.92
CA GLN A 695 -61.75 -20.10 -15.66
C GLN A 695 -62.52 -20.61 -14.43
N GLY A 696 -63.85 -20.59 -14.47
CA GLY A 696 -64.73 -21.04 -13.39
C GLY A 696 -64.89 -22.56 -13.28
N GLY A 697 -64.12 -23.35 -14.03
CA GLY A 697 -64.16 -24.81 -14.01
C GLY A 697 -65.12 -25.46 -15.02
N ASP A 698 -65.88 -24.65 -15.77
CA ASP A 698 -66.72 -25.14 -16.88
C ASP A 698 -65.87 -25.20 -18.17
N TYR A 699 -65.00 -26.21 -18.25
CA TYR A 699 -64.00 -26.36 -19.31
C TYR A 699 -64.63 -26.64 -20.68
N LEU A 700 -64.96 -25.58 -21.43
CA LEU A 700 -65.47 -25.64 -22.81
C LEU A 700 -64.56 -26.43 -23.75
N THR A 701 -63.24 -26.45 -23.47
CA THR A 701 -62.26 -27.24 -24.21
C THR A 701 -62.40 -28.76 -24.06
N LYS A 702 -63.17 -29.23 -23.08
CA LYS A 702 -63.37 -30.67 -22.77
C LYS A 702 -64.78 -31.15 -23.04
N LYS A 703 -65.70 -30.27 -23.43
CA LYS A 703 -67.09 -30.65 -23.72
C LYS A 703 -67.19 -31.35 -25.08
N PRO A 704 -68.07 -32.35 -25.22
CA PRO A 704 -68.45 -32.89 -26.52
C PRO A 704 -68.93 -31.78 -27.46
N ILE A 705 -68.65 -31.92 -28.75
CA ILE A 705 -68.95 -30.90 -29.77
C ILE A 705 -70.47 -30.63 -29.83
N GLU A 706 -71.28 -31.66 -29.59
CA GLU A 706 -72.75 -31.62 -29.64
C GLU A 706 -73.35 -30.76 -28.53
N GLU A 707 -72.66 -30.60 -27.40
CA GLU A 707 -73.09 -29.79 -26.26
C GLU A 707 -72.78 -28.30 -26.45
N ILE A 708 -72.03 -27.94 -27.49
CA ILE A 708 -71.62 -26.57 -27.75
C ILE A 708 -72.66 -25.91 -28.69
N PRO A 709 -73.20 -24.72 -28.35
CA PRO A 709 -74.24 -24.08 -29.14
C PRO A 709 -73.83 -23.84 -30.60
N LYS A 710 -74.66 -24.30 -31.54
CA LYS A 710 -74.50 -24.02 -32.98
C LYS A 710 -75.05 -22.63 -33.32
N CYS A 711 -74.49 -22.02 -34.36
CA CYS A 711 -74.94 -20.72 -34.85
C CYS A 711 -76.39 -20.81 -35.37
N PRO A 712 -77.30 -19.89 -35.01
CA PRO A 712 -78.69 -19.88 -35.48
C PRO A 712 -78.85 -19.44 -36.95
N GLY A 713 -77.76 -19.38 -37.73
CA GLY A 713 -77.73 -18.89 -39.11
C GLY A 713 -77.57 -17.36 -39.22
N LYS A 714 -77.14 -16.86 -40.38
CA LYS A 714 -76.79 -15.45 -40.63
C LYS A 714 -77.81 -14.43 -40.16
N GLU A 715 -79.10 -14.67 -40.42
CA GLU A 715 -80.20 -13.73 -40.10
C GLU A 715 -80.39 -13.52 -38.59
N HIS A 716 -80.08 -14.55 -37.78
CA HIS A 716 -80.26 -14.53 -36.33
C HIS A 716 -78.93 -14.55 -35.56
N CYS A 717 -77.80 -14.56 -36.26
CA CYS A 717 -76.47 -14.54 -35.67
C CYS A 717 -76.14 -13.13 -35.15
N PRO A 718 -75.68 -12.97 -33.89
CA PRO A 718 -75.23 -11.68 -33.36
C PRO A 718 -74.11 -11.02 -34.19
N LEU A 719 -73.33 -11.81 -34.91
CA LEU A 719 -72.25 -11.34 -35.80
C LEU A 719 -72.75 -11.04 -37.23
N LYS A 720 -73.99 -11.39 -37.58
CA LYS A 720 -74.63 -11.19 -38.90
C LYS A 720 -73.83 -11.74 -40.09
N ILE A 721 -73.05 -12.80 -39.87
CA ILE A 721 -72.26 -13.49 -40.90
C ILE A 721 -72.56 -14.99 -40.84
N ASP A 722 -72.38 -15.66 -41.98
CA ASP A 722 -72.28 -17.12 -42.01
C ASP A 722 -70.88 -17.53 -41.55
N HIS A 723 -70.79 -18.45 -40.60
CA HIS A 723 -69.52 -18.91 -40.09
C HIS A 723 -69.58 -20.39 -39.64
N PRO A 724 -68.51 -21.18 -39.87
CA PRO A 724 -68.42 -22.55 -39.40
C PRO A 724 -68.46 -22.67 -37.87
N HIS A 725 -68.90 -23.84 -37.39
CA HIS A 725 -68.98 -24.18 -35.97
C HIS A 725 -67.61 -24.65 -35.46
N LEU A 726 -67.18 -24.14 -34.30
CA LEU A 726 -65.87 -24.48 -33.68
C LEU A 726 -64.64 -24.25 -34.58
N GLU A 727 -64.72 -23.27 -35.47
CA GLU A 727 -63.59 -22.88 -36.31
C GLU A 727 -63.19 -21.43 -36.06
N GLU A 728 -61.94 -21.09 -36.41
CA GLU A 728 -61.46 -19.73 -36.35
C GLU A 728 -61.98 -18.94 -37.55
N VAL A 729 -62.69 -17.84 -37.26
CA VAL A 729 -63.27 -16.99 -38.30
C VAL A 729 -62.88 -15.54 -38.04
N PRO A 730 -62.10 -14.93 -38.96
CA PRO A 730 -61.78 -13.53 -38.89
C PRO A 730 -63.02 -12.68 -39.24
N LEU A 731 -63.23 -11.61 -38.47
CA LEU A 731 -64.36 -10.68 -38.57
C LEU A 731 -63.98 -9.36 -39.28
N GLY A 732 -62.68 -9.06 -39.40
CA GLY A 732 -62.17 -7.86 -40.10
C GLY A 732 -61.08 -7.12 -39.33
N CYS A 733 -60.37 -6.19 -40.00
CA CYS A 733 -59.30 -5.41 -39.39
C CYS A 733 -59.86 -4.16 -38.70
N THR A 734 -59.62 -4.01 -37.40
CA THR A 734 -60.19 -2.94 -36.59
C THR A 734 -59.53 -1.58 -36.74
N ILE A 735 -58.26 -1.52 -37.16
CA ILE A 735 -57.55 -0.24 -37.33
C ILE A 735 -58.12 0.56 -38.52
N LEU A 736 -58.57 -0.10 -39.59
CA LEU A 736 -59.17 0.60 -40.73
C LEU A 736 -60.56 1.18 -40.43
N PHE A 737 -61.23 0.74 -39.36
CA PHE A 737 -62.50 1.32 -38.90
C PHE A 737 -62.34 2.53 -37.98
N GLY A 738 -61.16 2.72 -37.38
CA GLY A 738 -60.82 3.89 -36.56
C GLY A 738 -59.81 4.79 -37.25
N LYS A 739 -60.26 5.80 -38.01
CA LYS A 739 -59.38 6.86 -38.51
C LYS A 739 -58.66 7.53 -37.33
N LEU A 740 -57.34 7.32 -37.20
CA LEU A 740 -56.28 8.30 -36.84
C LEU A 740 -55.01 7.55 -36.36
N TYR A 741 -53.85 8.04 -36.80
CA TYR A 741 -52.46 7.62 -36.46
C TYR A 741 -51.80 6.50 -37.31
N ASN A 742 -51.69 6.71 -38.62
CA ASN A 742 -50.90 5.86 -39.52
C ASN A 742 -49.48 6.38 -39.86
N THR A 743 -48.98 7.46 -39.27
CA THR A 743 -47.72 8.07 -39.73
C THR A 743 -46.44 7.65 -39.00
N LEU A 744 -46.53 6.88 -37.90
CA LEU A 744 -45.35 6.55 -37.07
C LEU A 744 -44.77 5.15 -37.28
N ILE A 745 -45.57 4.17 -37.74
CA ILE A 745 -45.13 2.76 -37.85
C ILE A 745 -44.41 2.50 -39.18
N GLU A 746 -44.90 3.04 -40.31
CA GLU A 746 -44.25 2.89 -41.63
C GLU A 746 -42.80 3.40 -41.61
N VAL A 747 -42.49 4.41 -40.80
CA VAL A 747 -41.14 4.98 -40.72
C VAL A 747 -40.18 4.12 -39.87
N VAL A 748 -40.69 3.29 -38.96
CA VAL A 748 -39.88 2.46 -38.06
C VAL A 748 -39.63 1.07 -38.63
N GLU A 749 -40.64 0.43 -39.25
CA GLU A 749 -40.45 -0.89 -39.87
C GLU A 749 -39.51 -0.84 -41.09
N ILE A 750 -39.58 0.21 -41.92
CA ILE A 750 -38.67 0.41 -43.07
C ILE A 750 -37.21 0.61 -42.64
N LYS A 751 -36.95 1.02 -41.39
CA LYS A 751 -35.60 1.22 -40.84
C LYS A 751 -34.98 -0.03 -40.20
N ILE A 752 -35.75 -1.11 -40.04
CA ILE A 752 -35.26 -2.37 -39.46
C ILE A 752 -34.96 -3.40 -40.57
N GLU A 753 -35.62 -3.30 -41.74
CA GLU A 753 -35.33 -4.12 -42.92
C GLU A 753 -34.17 -3.60 -43.81
N ARG A 754 -33.62 -2.42 -43.51
CA ARG A 754 -32.38 -1.88 -44.10
C ARG A 754 -31.29 -1.82 -43.05
#